data_AF-A0AAN6LH62-F1
#
_entry.id   AF-A0AAN6LH62-F1
#
_cell.length_a   1.000
_cell.length_b   1.000
_cell.length_c   1.000
_cell.angle_alpha   90.00
_cell.angle_beta   90.00
_cell.angle_gamma   90.00
#
_symmetry.space_group_name_H-M   'P 1'
#
loop_
_entity.id
_entity.type
_entity.pdbx_description
1 polymer ?
#
loop_
_entity_poly.entity_id
_entity_poly.type
_entity_poly.pdbx_seq_one_letter_code
_entity_poly.pdbx_strand_id
1 'polypeptide(L)'
;MAAIRACFQPILDALFAPGIPFSYRWRLLTIAPINTLAYSMKWLPWIFSRVYSVTWIPLRRNADHPARALVFKPKAPSKSLRPLHIDIHGGGFIGGIPELDNEFCAKLVEETGAVVISISYRLAPRHPFPAAHQDVEDAADYIVNNAERLWGANPNLLTISGFSAGGNLALGSISQRLSDTETPVKGAVTGYPVVDLRIPPWEKPKPAAFPKNDPLAYLMPLFDAYAHSSRGHNLDSPTMNPILADIRRLPSKMLFLIPGVDILVHETTTFVERLQRQATIINSQNGWEEDSVEGYKIESILFNDQIHGWLEHTKAKPYHCQFCERSYGRKDLVLRHEKTLHEEQWNRTQKNTAKKKSSSSIDSMIKPSQKRRMSTISRSDDQESAVSPSIQIQHQQWGDSNVSTQLAIQTTPPISPLDGDVDRRPLFSAVSYDFSCPLTPAIHERLDYVHEASVPETNISVVPQVSEQSYYEEQCGVQYGYPIYEISAHHYLEPQIIPIDPNLCESPSTTKKNIPQQPTAPGSSTCFEVLNLWPAAYARHLNGGSTLIEESSEQDTHGNFMFLERLWQLFAEQTRPTLDRNNINMEHLLSNSACSEYFRKIDDFDIQLLQRCLDQFFSHFNIYTPIFHVPTFNIKTTPTPLILAMSCIGASQLSERELCSTLLQMANECLEHDESGIEDLMPATPLLIWKIQCKVLLIYAGVFLGDPNEAAAAIERIGTIHREFIQHKARLSSKIRHEAESSWATWIDYESSKRLLCAMFVISSLLTTVYDIAPCISMSQLLELEIPDQEFLWDVPDERTWSELMRCHEPLRGSKFNDILSPLIYGQETHAMDGYATRLSNFAATVIAHAVTMHVWNIKQCSPSSLNIANEPHTKYQLQGFSYTQTEALLSRSCQFLTRHCLQIGDDYGSSDILMFLNGVAVLRSGFARAFTDIGIFDRALLLSSETLDVVSACKQYASAPCSQDQFTTDIVRKLFTGLLYPLWQLRKSENDIKVLIWNIEHCVSIFDSLLFFIKWIHRIEIEPQHHTTTPQELALMNGIREVIEDPKAPNDNATSLAARVARAFTFLFDNRGCPGAVSRMRYVLEKLAEVYEDHFRAARSELR
;
A
#
# COMPACT_ATOMS: atom_id res chain seq x y z
N MET A 1 -6.41 8.89 -4.32
CA MET A 1 -7.65 9.14 -5.08
C MET A 1 -7.74 10.56 -5.65
N ALA A 2 -7.93 11.63 -4.87
CA ALA A 2 -8.16 12.98 -5.43
C ALA A 2 -7.09 13.46 -6.44
N ALA A 3 -5.80 13.34 -6.10
CA ALA A 3 -4.69 13.66 -7.01
C ALA A 3 -4.70 12.83 -8.31
N ILE A 4 -5.03 11.54 -8.21
CA ILE A 4 -5.17 10.63 -9.36
C ILE A 4 -6.28 11.14 -10.27
N ARG A 5 -7.47 11.41 -9.72
CA ARG A 5 -8.60 11.95 -10.49
C ARG A 5 -8.23 13.25 -11.21
N ALA A 6 -7.51 14.17 -10.55
CA ALA A 6 -7.03 15.40 -11.18
C ALA A 6 -6.05 15.14 -12.33
N CYS A 7 -5.07 14.23 -12.17
CA CYS A 7 -4.14 13.83 -13.24
C CYS A 7 -4.83 13.19 -14.45
N PHE A 8 -5.90 12.43 -14.24
CA PHE A 8 -6.67 11.78 -15.32
C PHE A 8 -7.81 12.65 -15.88
N GLN A 9 -8.20 13.74 -15.21
CA GLN A 9 -9.31 14.60 -15.64
C GLN A 9 -9.15 15.13 -17.09
N PRO A 10 -7.95 15.54 -17.57
CA PRO A 10 -7.80 15.97 -18.96
C PRO A 10 -7.99 14.84 -19.98
N ILE A 11 -7.69 13.58 -19.61
CA ILE A 11 -7.96 12.40 -20.45
C ILE A 11 -9.47 12.14 -20.51
N LEU A 12 -10.14 12.16 -19.35
CA LEU A 12 -11.60 12.01 -19.26
C LEU A 12 -12.33 13.11 -20.03
N ASP A 13 -11.85 14.35 -19.95
CA ASP A 13 -12.38 15.48 -20.70
C ASP A 13 -12.21 15.27 -22.21
N ALA A 14 -11.02 14.88 -22.68
CA ALA A 14 -10.77 14.63 -24.10
C ALA A 14 -11.66 13.52 -24.70
N LEU A 15 -11.94 12.47 -23.93
CA LEU A 15 -12.83 11.38 -24.32
C LEU A 15 -14.31 11.83 -24.29
N PHE A 16 -14.78 12.33 -23.15
CA PHE A 16 -16.21 12.39 -22.83
C PHE A 16 -16.84 13.78 -22.88
N ALA A 17 -16.09 14.89 -22.83
CA ALA A 17 -16.69 16.23 -22.84
C ALA A 17 -17.08 16.66 -24.27
N PRO A 18 -18.38 16.79 -24.61
CA PRO A 18 -18.83 16.98 -25.99
C PRO A 18 -18.32 18.28 -26.62
N GLY A 19 -18.25 19.36 -25.83
CA GLY A 19 -17.90 20.71 -26.30
C GLY A 19 -16.43 20.95 -26.68
N ILE A 20 -15.52 19.98 -26.49
CA ILE A 20 -14.11 20.16 -26.86
C ILE A 20 -13.91 19.85 -28.36
N PRO A 21 -13.33 20.76 -29.15
CA PRO A 21 -12.96 20.50 -30.54
C PRO A 21 -12.04 19.28 -30.71
N PHE A 22 -12.27 18.46 -31.74
CA PHE A 22 -11.46 17.27 -32.03
C PHE A 22 -9.95 17.57 -32.12
N SER A 23 -9.60 18.75 -32.67
CA SER A 23 -8.23 19.27 -32.76
C SER A 23 -7.53 19.43 -31.40
N TYR A 24 -8.27 19.67 -30.32
CA TYR A 24 -7.73 19.67 -28.95
C TYR A 24 -7.84 18.29 -28.31
N ARG A 25 -8.92 17.54 -28.54
CA ARG A 25 -9.09 16.18 -27.97
C ARG A 25 -7.92 15.26 -28.30
N TRP A 26 -7.53 15.12 -29.57
CA TRP A 26 -6.43 14.21 -29.92
C TRP A 26 -5.10 14.67 -29.35
N ARG A 27 -4.83 15.98 -29.34
CA ARG A 27 -3.62 16.55 -28.72
C ARG A 27 -3.58 16.27 -27.23
N LEU A 28 -4.71 16.43 -26.54
CA LEU A 28 -4.83 16.16 -25.12
C LEU A 28 -4.66 14.67 -24.81
N LEU A 29 -5.21 13.78 -25.65
CA LEU A 29 -4.94 12.33 -25.57
C LEU A 29 -3.46 11.98 -25.82
N THR A 30 -2.72 12.73 -26.66
CA THR A 30 -1.27 12.49 -26.83
C THR A 30 -0.41 12.99 -25.67
N ILE A 31 -0.71 14.15 -25.07
CA ILE A 31 0.14 14.74 -24.03
C ILE A 31 -0.30 14.41 -22.60
N ALA A 32 -1.59 14.19 -22.35
CA ALA A 32 -2.08 13.97 -20.99
C ALA A 32 -1.53 12.68 -20.35
N PRO A 33 -1.39 11.52 -21.02
CA PRO A 33 -0.75 10.35 -20.44
C PRO A 33 0.72 10.59 -20.06
N ILE A 34 1.46 11.31 -20.91
CA ILE A 34 2.85 11.72 -20.66
C ILE A 34 2.91 12.63 -19.44
N ASN A 35 2.00 13.61 -19.34
CA ASN A 35 1.87 14.49 -18.18
C ASN A 35 1.48 13.70 -16.92
N THR A 36 0.51 12.79 -16.97
CA THR A 36 0.10 11.94 -15.85
C THR A 36 1.30 11.15 -15.29
N LEU A 37 2.15 10.59 -16.16
CA LEU A 37 3.36 9.86 -15.78
C LEU A 37 4.48 10.80 -15.25
N ALA A 38 4.70 11.93 -15.93
CA ALA A 38 5.69 12.93 -15.50
C ALA A 38 5.33 13.54 -14.13
N TYR A 39 4.04 13.78 -13.89
CA TYR A 39 3.52 14.24 -12.61
C TYR A 39 3.59 13.14 -11.57
N SER A 40 3.19 11.89 -11.87
CA SER A 40 3.21 10.79 -10.90
C SER A 40 4.60 10.58 -10.33
N MET A 41 5.66 10.63 -11.14
CA MET A 41 7.04 10.57 -10.65
C MET A 41 7.38 11.68 -9.62
N LYS A 42 6.80 12.88 -9.75
CA LYS A 42 6.99 13.99 -8.81
C LYS A 42 6.14 13.88 -7.54
N TRP A 43 4.87 13.44 -7.63
CA TRP A 43 3.95 13.40 -6.47
C TRP A 43 3.84 12.04 -5.74
N LEU A 44 4.16 10.91 -6.38
CA LEU A 44 4.19 9.58 -5.74
C LEU A 44 5.04 9.56 -4.45
N PRO A 45 6.26 10.14 -4.39
CA PRO A 45 7.07 10.18 -3.17
C PRO A 45 6.39 10.90 -2.00
N TRP A 46 5.44 11.80 -2.27
CA TRP A 46 4.76 12.62 -1.27
C TRP A 46 3.45 12.01 -0.75
N ILE A 47 2.91 10.95 -1.37
CA ILE A 47 1.66 10.28 -0.92
C ILE A 47 1.77 9.83 0.54
N PHE A 48 2.93 9.28 0.90
CA PHE A 48 3.21 8.75 2.23
C PHE A 48 3.75 9.82 3.20
N SER A 49 3.83 11.09 2.76
CA SER A 49 4.45 12.19 3.49
C SER A 49 3.41 13.06 4.19
N ARG A 50 3.37 13.03 5.53
CA ARG A 50 2.48 13.89 6.36
C ARG A 50 2.96 15.36 6.44
N VAL A 51 3.41 15.94 5.33
CA VAL A 51 3.97 17.31 5.25
C VAL A 51 2.90 18.37 4.99
N TYR A 52 1.83 18.01 4.27
CA TYR A 52 0.67 18.85 4.06
C TYR A 52 -0.62 18.15 4.53
N SER A 53 -1.70 18.93 4.61
CA SER A 53 -3.07 18.46 4.79
C SER A 53 -3.93 18.91 3.61
N VAL A 54 -4.84 18.05 3.14
CA VAL A 54 -5.72 18.40 2.01
C VAL A 54 -6.98 19.06 2.54
N THR A 55 -7.39 20.17 1.94
CA THR A 55 -8.66 20.84 2.21
C THR A 55 -9.40 21.14 0.90
N TRP A 56 -10.69 21.46 1.02
CA TRP A 56 -11.55 21.84 -0.10
C TRP A 56 -12.11 23.23 0.20
N ILE A 57 -11.93 24.15 -0.74
CA ILE A 57 -12.27 25.57 -0.63
C ILE A 57 -13.54 25.83 -1.46
N PRO A 58 -14.65 26.28 -0.86
CA PRO A 58 -15.87 26.58 -1.60
C PRO A 58 -15.64 27.79 -2.51
N LEU A 59 -15.94 27.63 -3.80
CA LEU A 59 -15.81 28.70 -4.79
C LEU A 59 -17.14 29.44 -4.94
N ARG A 60 -17.15 30.75 -4.65
CA ARG A 60 -18.36 31.60 -4.71
C ARG A 60 -19.08 31.54 -6.07
N ARG A 61 -18.33 31.48 -7.18
CA ARG A 61 -18.84 31.43 -8.56
C ARG A 61 -19.13 29.99 -9.04
N ASN A 62 -18.86 28.98 -8.23
CA ASN A 62 -18.96 27.55 -8.60
C ASN A 62 -19.14 26.68 -7.34
N ALA A 63 -20.22 26.93 -6.58
CA ALA A 63 -20.39 26.39 -5.23
C ALA A 63 -20.38 24.85 -5.17
N ASP A 64 -20.90 24.19 -6.21
CA ASP A 64 -21.02 22.73 -6.30
C ASP A 64 -19.66 22.01 -6.53
N HIS A 65 -18.62 22.76 -6.91
CA HIS A 65 -17.29 22.22 -7.22
C HIS A 65 -16.19 22.99 -6.46
N PRO A 66 -15.96 22.69 -5.17
CA PRO A 66 -14.93 23.36 -4.39
C PRO A 66 -13.51 23.10 -4.97
N ALA A 67 -12.65 24.12 -4.92
CA ALA A 67 -11.26 23.99 -5.30
C ALA A 67 -10.50 23.13 -4.27
N ARG A 68 -9.66 22.22 -4.74
CA ARG A 68 -8.77 21.43 -3.89
C ARG A 68 -7.54 22.25 -3.51
N ALA A 69 -7.13 22.22 -2.25
CA ALA A 69 -5.92 22.89 -1.79
C ALA A 69 -5.08 22.02 -0.84
N LEU A 70 -3.75 22.24 -0.87
CA LEU A 70 -2.77 21.60 -0.01
C LEU A 70 -2.25 22.63 1.01
N VAL A 71 -2.47 22.38 2.28
CA VAL A 71 -2.08 23.28 3.38
C VAL A 71 -0.87 22.71 4.12
N PHE A 72 0.25 23.40 3.99
CA PHE A 72 1.51 23.11 4.66
C PHE A 72 1.62 23.99 5.91
N LYS A 73 1.97 23.41 7.06
CA LYS A 73 2.12 24.13 8.34
C LYS A 73 3.48 23.85 8.98
N PRO A 74 4.16 24.85 9.58
CA PRO A 74 5.38 24.62 10.34
C PRO A 74 5.14 23.70 11.54
N LYS A 75 6.07 22.79 11.80
CA LYS A 75 5.97 21.79 12.89
C LYS A 75 6.05 22.40 14.29
N ALA A 76 6.56 23.62 14.42
CA ALA A 76 6.66 24.33 15.70
C ALA A 76 5.33 25.05 16.03
N PRO A 77 4.74 24.85 17.24
CA PRO A 77 3.59 25.63 17.66
C PRO A 77 3.96 27.12 17.79
N SER A 78 3.02 28.01 17.48
CA SER A 78 3.17 29.46 17.63
C SER A 78 2.07 30.00 18.54
N LYS A 79 2.35 31.11 19.23
CA LYS A 79 1.34 31.93 19.94
C LYS A 79 0.91 33.16 19.13
N SER A 80 1.62 33.48 18.06
CA SER A 80 1.31 34.56 17.13
C SER A 80 0.93 33.99 15.75
N LEU A 81 0.15 34.77 15.01
CA LEU A 81 -0.18 34.48 13.61
C LEU A 81 1.09 34.45 12.75
N ARG A 82 1.16 33.47 11.84
CA ARG A 82 2.29 33.26 10.91
C ARG A 82 2.10 34.04 9.61
N PRO A 83 3.16 34.32 8.81
CA PRO A 83 2.98 34.82 7.44
C PRO A 83 2.13 33.85 6.60
N LEU A 84 1.44 34.38 5.59
CA LEU A 84 0.59 33.62 4.69
C LEU A 84 1.22 33.57 3.29
N HIS A 85 1.19 32.41 2.65
CA HIS A 85 1.61 32.24 1.27
C HIS A 85 0.57 31.46 0.47
N ILE A 86 0.21 31.95 -0.72
CA ILE A 86 -0.62 31.21 -1.68
C ILE A 86 0.22 30.83 -2.88
N ASP A 87 0.32 29.54 -3.15
CA ASP A 87 1.05 28.95 -4.28
C ASP A 87 0.05 28.50 -5.36
N ILE A 88 0.43 28.63 -6.64
CA ILE A 88 -0.40 28.26 -7.79
C ILE A 88 0.42 27.45 -8.79
N HIS A 89 0.00 26.21 -9.02
CA HIS A 89 0.77 25.27 -9.83
C HIS A 89 0.81 25.62 -11.33
N GLY A 90 1.89 25.18 -11.99
CA GLY A 90 2.05 25.22 -13.44
C GLY A 90 1.19 24.19 -14.19
N GLY A 91 1.51 23.94 -15.46
CA GLY A 91 0.79 22.98 -16.32
C GLY A 91 0.06 23.60 -17.54
N GLY A 92 0.37 24.84 -17.91
CA GLY A 92 -0.11 25.45 -19.16
C GLY A 92 -1.63 25.63 -19.26
N PHE A 93 -2.32 25.75 -18.11
CA PHE A 93 -3.79 25.77 -17.97
C PHE A 93 -4.54 24.51 -18.46
N ILE A 94 -3.84 23.49 -18.96
CA ILE A 94 -4.40 22.25 -19.53
C ILE A 94 -4.07 21.00 -18.72
N GLY A 95 -3.31 21.16 -17.64
CA GLY A 95 -2.81 20.12 -16.76
C GLY A 95 -2.23 20.72 -15.49
N GLY A 96 -1.55 19.90 -14.71
CA GLY A 96 -0.96 20.27 -13.42
C GLY A 96 -1.83 19.91 -12.23
N ILE A 97 -1.19 19.81 -11.06
CA ILE A 97 -1.80 19.61 -9.74
C ILE A 97 -0.93 20.34 -8.69
N PRO A 98 -1.48 20.76 -7.53
CA PRO A 98 -0.70 21.44 -6.49
C PRO A 98 0.43 20.58 -5.89
N GLU A 99 0.38 19.25 -6.02
CA GLU A 99 1.49 18.39 -5.57
C GLU A 99 2.80 18.51 -6.39
N LEU A 100 2.79 19.20 -7.54
CA LEU A 100 4.02 19.42 -8.31
C LEU A 100 4.99 20.32 -7.55
N ASP A 101 4.46 21.31 -6.84
CA ASP A 101 5.20 22.33 -6.11
C ASP A 101 5.43 21.94 -4.63
N ASN A 102 5.22 20.65 -4.29
CA ASN A 102 5.41 20.10 -2.94
C ASN A 102 6.79 20.38 -2.33
N GLU A 103 7.88 20.25 -3.11
CA GLU A 103 9.25 20.51 -2.61
C GLU A 103 9.43 22.00 -2.28
N PHE A 104 8.97 22.88 -3.18
CA PHE A 104 9.01 24.33 -2.99
C PHE A 104 8.17 24.77 -1.78
N CYS A 105 6.91 24.33 -1.70
CA CYS A 105 6.01 24.65 -0.58
C CYS A 105 6.55 24.14 0.76
N ALA A 106 7.07 22.91 0.81
CA ALA A 106 7.64 22.35 2.04
C ALA A 106 8.91 23.08 2.47
N LYS A 107 9.80 23.43 1.52
CA LYS A 107 11.01 24.21 1.79
C LYS A 107 10.68 25.62 2.27
N LEU A 108 9.71 26.29 1.63
CA LEU A 108 9.25 27.63 2.01
C LEU A 108 8.69 27.64 3.45
N VAL A 109 7.97 26.58 3.86
CA VAL A 109 7.53 26.38 5.25
C VAL A 109 8.71 26.14 6.22
N GLU A 110 9.73 25.36 5.83
CA GLU A 110 10.91 25.09 6.68
C GLU A 110 11.79 26.33 6.87
N GLU A 111 11.97 27.16 5.83
CA GLU A 111 12.85 28.35 5.86
C GLU A 111 12.18 29.63 6.37
N THR A 112 10.90 29.87 6.07
CA THR A 112 10.20 31.13 6.47
C THR A 112 9.30 30.99 7.70
N GLY A 113 8.85 29.78 8.02
CA GLY A 113 7.83 29.56 9.04
C GLY A 113 6.45 30.13 8.68
N ALA A 114 6.18 30.43 7.40
CA ALA A 114 4.86 30.77 6.89
C ALA A 114 3.89 29.56 6.93
N VAL A 115 2.60 29.82 6.74
CA VAL A 115 1.64 28.81 6.28
C VAL A 115 1.54 28.94 4.77
N VAL A 116 1.77 27.84 4.05
CA VAL A 116 1.67 27.80 2.58
C VAL A 116 0.43 27.03 2.18
N ILE A 117 -0.35 27.58 1.25
CA ILE A 117 -1.56 26.97 0.69
C ILE A 117 -1.44 26.93 -0.84
N SER A 118 -1.20 25.75 -1.39
CA SER A 118 -1.17 25.52 -2.85
C SER A 118 -2.56 25.16 -3.36
N ILE A 119 -3.05 25.83 -4.41
CA ILE A 119 -4.45 25.72 -4.87
C ILE A 119 -4.59 25.11 -6.27
N SER A 120 -5.66 24.34 -6.48
CA SER A 120 -6.06 23.77 -7.78
C SER A 120 -7.14 24.64 -8.45
N TYR A 121 -7.17 24.63 -9.79
CA TYR A 121 -8.11 25.41 -10.61
C TYR A 121 -8.65 24.58 -11.79
N ARG A 122 -9.78 25.00 -12.39
CA ARG A 122 -10.37 24.33 -13.57
C ARG A 122 -9.50 24.52 -14.82
N LEU A 123 -9.43 23.48 -15.65
CA LEU A 123 -8.50 23.40 -16.78
C LEU A 123 -9.18 23.56 -18.14
N ALA A 124 -8.46 24.18 -19.08
CA ALA A 124 -8.74 24.13 -20.51
C ALA A 124 -8.42 22.73 -21.08
N PRO A 125 -8.95 22.37 -22.26
CA PRO A 125 -9.89 23.13 -23.10
C PRO A 125 -11.35 23.05 -22.63
N ARG A 126 -11.67 22.26 -21.60
CA ARG A 126 -13.04 22.17 -21.05
C ARG A 126 -13.52 23.48 -20.40
N HIS A 127 -12.60 24.18 -19.72
CA HIS A 127 -12.86 25.45 -19.04
C HIS A 127 -11.84 26.51 -19.49
N PRO A 128 -12.08 27.22 -20.62
CA PRO A 128 -11.20 28.29 -21.10
C PRO A 128 -11.26 29.55 -20.22
N PHE A 129 -10.47 30.57 -20.55
CA PHE A 129 -10.47 31.86 -19.86
C PHE A 129 -11.91 32.45 -19.81
N PRO A 130 -12.40 32.89 -18.63
CA PRO A 130 -11.66 33.21 -17.41
C PRO A 130 -11.70 32.15 -16.29
N ALA A 131 -12.02 30.88 -16.57
CA ALA A 131 -12.38 29.92 -15.51
C ALA A 131 -11.32 29.75 -14.40
N ALA A 132 -10.04 29.53 -14.75
CA ALA A 132 -8.99 29.36 -13.75
C ALA A 132 -8.71 30.65 -12.95
N HIS A 133 -8.78 31.82 -13.62
CA HIS A 133 -8.70 33.13 -12.97
C HIS A 133 -9.81 33.29 -11.90
N GLN A 134 -11.05 32.95 -12.27
CA GLN A 134 -12.18 33.02 -11.35
C GLN A 134 -12.06 32.09 -10.13
N ASP A 135 -11.49 30.90 -10.33
CA ASP A 135 -11.26 29.91 -9.27
C ASP A 135 -10.19 30.38 -8.28
N VAL A 136 -9.03 30.86 -8.76
CA VAL A 136 -7.97 31.33 -7.87
C VAL A 136 -8.35 32.61 -7.13
N GLU A 137 -9.18 33.47 -7.71
CA GLU A 137 -9.74 34.64 -7.03
C GLU A 137 -10.70 34.28 -5.89
N ASP A 138 -11.67 33.40 -6.15
CA ASP A 138 -12.62 32.97 -5.12
C ASP A 138 -11.91 32.15 -4.03
N ALA A 139 -10.90 31.35 -4.41
CA ALA A 139 -10.05 30.65 -3.45
C ALA A 139 -9.20 31.60 -2.61
N ALA A 140 -8.60 32.64 -3.21
CA ALA A 140 -7.84 33.66 -2.49
C ALA A 140 -8.74 34.48 -1.56
N ASP A 141 -9.90 34.95 -2.04
CA ASP A 141 -10.93 35.61 -1.25
C ASP A 141 -11.32 34.72 -0.03
N TYR A 142 -11.55 33.42 -0.23
CA TYR A 142 -11.85 32.49 0.88
C TYR A 142 -10.67 32.31 1.84
N ILE A 143 -9.44 32.11 1.33
CA ILE A 143 -8.24 31.90 2.14
C ILE A 143 -7.98 33.11 3.03
N VAL A 144 -7.97 34.31 2.46
CA VAL A 144 -7.76 35.59 3.18
C VAL A 144 -8.76 35.73 4.33
N ASN A 145 -10.05 35.55 4.04
CA ASN A 145 -11.13 35.70 5.04
C ASN A 145 -11.14 34.60 6.14
N ASN A 146 -10.34 33.53 5.99
CA ASN A 146 -10.28 32.43 6.95
C ASN A 146 -8.88 32.15 7.53
N ALA A 147 -7.87 32.93 7.11
CA ALA A 147 -6.46 32.69 7.36
C ALA A 147 -6.13 32.48 8.85
N GLU A 148 -6.60 33.40 9.69
CA GLU A 148 -6.36 33.37 11.13
C GLU A 148 -7.09 32.20 11.79
N ARG A 149 -8.38 32.02 11.45
CA ARG A 149 -9.31 31.08 12.09
C ARG A 149 -9.00 29.62 11.80
N LEU A 150 -8.63 29.26 10.57
CA LEU A 150 -8.42 27.87 10.15
C LEU A 150 -6.95 27.43 10.22
N TRP A 151 -6.02 28.36 10.02
CA TRP A 151 -4.61 28.02 9.85
C TRP A 151 -3.64 28.81 10.72
N GLY A 152 -4.10 29.83 11.46
CA GLY A 152 -3.23 30.66 12.31
C GLY A 152 -2.29 31.54 11.50
N ALA A 153 -2.72 31.99 10.31
CA ALA A 153 -1.95 32.81 9.39
C ALA A 153 -2.51 34.24 9.31
N ASN A 154 -1.64 35.24 9.21
CA ASN A 154 -1.99 36.65 9.13
C ASN A 154 -2.17 37.06 7.65
N PRO A 155 -3.38 37.42 7.20
CA PRO A 155 -3.63 37.79 5.81
C PRO A 155 -2.97 39.12 5.42
N ASN A 156 -2.61 39.98 6.39
CA ASN A 156 -1.86 41.22 6.12
C ASN A 156 -0.38 40.96 5.76
N LEU A 157 0.10 39.73 5.98
CA LEU A 157 1.42 39.25 5.59
C LEU A 157 1.31 38.21 4.45
N LEU A 158 0.35 38.42 3.54
CA LEU A 158 0.15 37.61 2.35
C LEU A 158 1.27 37.84 1.32
N THR A 159 1.87 36.73 0.89
CA THR A 159 2.75 36.64 -0.30
C THR A 159 2.20 35.56 -1.24
N ILE A 160 2.64 35.56 -2.50
CA ILE A 160 2.18 34.56 -3.47
C ILE A 160 3.34 33.98 -4.28
N SER A 161 3.08 32.87 -4.97
CA SER A 161 3.95 32.34 -6.01
C SER A 161 3.18 31.63 -7.11
N GLY A 162 3.88 31.33 -8.19
CA GLY A 162 3.38 30.43 -9.23
C GLY A 162 4.35 30.28 -10.39
N PHE A 163 4.32 29.11 -11.02
CA PHE A 163 5.25 28.70 -12.07
C PHE A 163 4.51 28.54 -13.40
N SER A 164 5.09 28.96 -14.53
CA SER A 164 4.44 28.89 -15.85
C SER A 164 3.05 29.57 -15.85
N ALA A 165 1.99 28.84 -16.16
CA ALA A 165 0.59 29.28 -16.04
C ALA A 165 0.20 29.74 -14.62
N GLY A 166 0.77 29.17 -13.56
CA GLY A 166 0.53 29.61 -12.19
C GLY A 166 1.01 31.05 -11.93
N GLY A 167 2.12 31.45 -12.57
CA GLY A 167 2.61 32.83 -12.50
C GLY A 167 1.68 33.85 -13.17
N ASN A 168 0.96 33.44 -14.23
CA ASN A 168 -0.10 34.23 -14.85
C ASN A 168 -1.26 34.46 -13.86
N LEU A 169 -1.74 33.38 -13.23
CA LEU A 169 -2.83 33.41 -12.25
C LEU A 169 -2.49 34.22 -10.99
N ALA A 170 -1.23 34.17 -10.53
CA ALA A 170 -0.74 34.90 -9.38
C ALA A 170 -0.70 36.43 -9.63
N LEU A 171 -0.13 36.85 -10.75
CA LEU A 171 0.03 38.28 -11.08
C LEU A 171 -1.23 38.89 -11.72
N GLY A 172 -1.96 38.12 -12.52
CA GLY A 172 -3.15 38.55 -13.28
C GLY A 172 -4.46 38.46 -12.48
N SER A 173 -4.68 37.39 -11.70
CA SER A 173 -5.83 37.31 -10.80
C SER A 173 -5.49 37.77 -9.39
N ILE A 174 -4.74 37.00 -8.59
CA ILE A 174 -4.67 37.25 -7.14
C ILE A 174 -4.14 38.66 -6.81
N SER A 175 -3.06 39.10 -7.49
CA SER A 175 -2.50 40.44 -7.27
C SER A 175 -3.49 41.55 -7.66
N GLN A 176 -4.09 41.49 -8.86
CA GLN A 176 -5.07 42.49 -9.30
C GLN A 176 -6.34 42.49 -8.42
N ARG A 177 -6.82 41.31 -8.03
CA ARG A 177 -8.04 41.11 -7.24
C ARG A 177 -7.93 41.69 -5.83
N LEU A 178 -6.74 41.58 -5.22
CA LEU A 178 -6.47 42.01 -3.85
C LEU A 178 -5.76 43.38 -3.75
N SER A 179 -5.30 43.97 -4.85
CA SER A 179 -4.58 45.26 -4.83
C SER A 179 -5.37 46.38 -4.16
N ASP A 180 -6.67 46.44 -4.44
CA ASP A 180 -7.58 47.48 -3.98
C ASP A 180 -8.34 47.05 -2.70
N THR A 181 -7.76 46.14 -1.89
CA THR A 181 -8.33 45.62 -0.63
C THR A 181 -7.46 45.94 0.58
N GLU A 182 -7.93 45.64 1.80
CA GLU A 182 -7.16 45.82 3.05
C GLU A 182 -5.96 44.85 3.17
N THR A 183 -5.98 43.73 2.43
CA THR A 183 -4.97 42.66 2.47
C THR A 183 -4.23 42.47 1.14
N PRO A 184 -3.60 43.53 0.56
CA PRO A 184 -2.93 43.43 -0.71
C PRO A 184 -1.63 42.62 -0.56
N VAL A 185 -1.33 41.83 -1.60
CA VAL A 185 -0.16 40.94 -1.66
C VAL A 185 1.14 41.74 -1.49
N LYS A 186 1.97 41.34 -0.52
CA LYS A 186 3.22 42.04 -0.15
C LYS A 186 4.42 41.64 -1.00
N GLY A 187 4.40 40.45 -1.59
CA GLY A 187 5.44 40.01 -2.53
C GLY A 187 5.05 38.81 -3.36
N ALA A 188 5.68 38.65 -4.52
CA ALA A 188 5.51 37.50 -5.42
C ALA A 188 6.86 36.87 -5.84
N VAL A 189 6.89 35.54 -5.93
CA VAL A 189 7.99 34.78 -6.54
C VAL A 189 7.42 33.99 -7.73
N THR A 190 7.93 34.21 -8.94
CA THR A 190 7.45 33.50 -10.13
C THR A 190 8.59 32.88 -10.92
N GLY A 191 8.38 31.66 -11.42
CA GLY A 191 9.27 31.03 -12.39
C GLY A 191 8.61 31.00 -13.76
N TYR A 192 9.32 31.50 -14.78
CA TYR A 192 8.90 31.44 -16.19
C TYR A 192 7.41 31.79 -16.40
N PRO A 193 6.90 32.90 -15.83
CA PRO A 193 5.48 33.19 -15.85
C PRO A 193 5.01 33.47 -17.28
N VAL A 194 3.84 32.95 -17.64
CA VAL A 194 3.14 33.42 -18.84
C VAL A 194 2.56 34.80 -18.55
N VAL A 195 3.04 35.85 -19.22
CA VAL A 195 2.62 37.24 -18.98
C VAL A 195 1.94 37.88 -20.18
N ASP A 196 2.08 37.30 -21.37
CA ASP A 196 1.39 37.71 -22.59
C ASP A 196 0.64 36.53 -23.24
N LEU A 197 -0.69 36.54 -23.22
CA LEU A 197 -1.55 35.59 -23.94
C LEU A 197 -2.13 36.18 -25.23
N ARG A 198 -1.79 37.43 -25.58
CA ARG A 198 -2.20 38.08 -26.85
C ARG A 198 -1.49 37.42 -28.03
N ILE A 199 -0.20 37.12 -27.86
CA ILE A 199 0.63 36.40 -28.83
C ILE A 199 0.45 34.88 -28.61
N PRO A 200 0.00 34.10 -29.61
CA PRO A 200 -0.15 32.66 -29.48
C PRO A 200 1.23 31.95 -29.45
N PRO A 201 1.35 30.75 -28.85
CA PRO A 201 2.65 30.11 -28.57
C PRO A 201 3.59 29.92 -29.78
N TRP A 202 3.05 29.76 -30.99
CA TRP A 202 3.83 29.57 -32.22
C TRP A 202 4.38 30.88 -32.82
N GLU A 203 3.86 32.04 -32.42
CA GLU A 203 4.32 33.38 -32.84
C GLU A 203 5.29 34.02 -31.83
N LYS A 204 5.50 33.40 -30.66
CA LYS A 204 6.39 33.93 -29.61
C LYS A 204 7.87 33.89 -30.05
N PRO A 205 8.63 35.00 -29.91
CA PRO A 205 10.04 35.05 -30.30
C PRO A 205 10.90 34.02 -29.57
N LYS A 206 11.58 33.16 -30.35
CA LYS A 206 12.42 32.08 -29.82
C LYS A 206 13.86 32.58 -29.61
N PRO A 207 14.48 32.37 -28.43
CA PRO A 207 15.86 32.80 -28.16
C PRO A 207 16.87 32.02 -29.02
N ALA A 208 18.07 32.56 -29.19
CA ALA A 208 19.10 31.98 -30.05
C ALA A 208 19.57 30.57 -29.63
N ALA A 209 19.38 30.19 -28.36
CA ALA A 209 19.66 28.86 -27.83
C ALA A 209 18.51 27.84 -28.05
N PHE A 210 17.35 28.27 -28.56
CA PHE A 210 16.18 27.40 -28.74
C PHE A 210 16.41 26.36 -29.87
N PRO A 211 16.01 25.09 -29.70
CA PRO A 211 16.16 24.07 -30.74
C PRO A 211 15.52 24.45 -32.09
N LYS A 212 16.28 24.29 -33.19
CA LYS A 212 15.80 24.56 -34.57
C LYS A 212 14.56 23.72 -34.93
N ASN A 213 14.52 22.48 -34.46
CA ASN A 213 13.35 21.60 -34.56
C ASN A 213 12.70 21.54 -33.17
N ASP A 214 11.48 22.05 -33.08
CA ASP A 214 10.69 22.06 -31.84
C ASP A 214 9.81 20.80 -31.76
N PRO A 215 10.10 19.84 -30.85
CA PRO A 215 9.36 18.59 -30.75
C PRO A 215 7.93 18.79 -30.20
N LEU A 216 7.63 19.96 -29.60
CA LEU A 216 6.30 20.29 -29.06
C LEU A 216 5.49 21.17 -30.02
N ALA A 217 6.01 21.54 -31.19
CA ALA A 217 5.33 22.39 -32.17
C ALA A 217 3.91 21.93 -32.51
N TYR A 218 3.70 20.62 -32.62
CA TYR A 218 2.37 20.05 -32.93
C TYR A 218 1.35 20.25 -31.79
N LEU A 219 1.81 20.43 -30.55
CA LEU A 219 0.98 20.67 -29.35
C LEU A 219 0.70 22.15 -29.09
N MET A 220 1.39 23.09 -29.74
CA MET A 220 1.20 24.54 -29.54
C MET A 220 -0.26 25.02 -29.63
N PRO A 221 -1.12 24.49 -30.53
CA PRO A 221 -2.56 24.81 -30.53
C PRO A 221 -3.32 24.40 -29.26
N LEU A 222 -2.87 23.36 -28.54
CA LEU A 222 -3.49 22.94 -27.28
C LEU A 222 -3.07 23.87 -26.13
N PHE A 223 -1.80 24.29 -26.08
CA PHE A 223 -1.35 25.32 -25.12
C PHE A 223 -2.03 26.68 -25.35
N ASP A 224 -2.50 26.95 -26.57
CA ASP A 224 -3.31 28.14 -26.88
C ASP A 224 -4.76 28.04 -26.35
N ALA A 225 -5.28 26.83 -26.09
CA ALA A 225 -6.71 26.57 -25.94
C ALA A 225 -7.39 27.28 -24.75
N TYR A 226 -6.65 27.68 -23.72
CA TYR A 226 -7.18 28.50 -22.62
C TYR A 226 -7.46 29.94 -23.05
N ALA A 227 -6.60 30.50 -23.90
CA ALA A 227 -6.68 31.86 -24.40
C ALA A 227 -7.52 31.99 -25.68
N HIS A 228 -7.49 30.96 -26.53
CA HIS A 228 -7.90 31.01 -27.95
C HIS A 228 -9.25 31.70 -28.20
N SER A 229 -10.33 31.23 -27.57
CA SER A 229 -11.69 31.76 -27.77
C SER A 229 -11.90 33.14 -27.17
N SER A 230 -11.13 33.50 -26.13
CA SER A 230 -11.36 34.70 -25.33
C SER A 230 -10.40 35.85 -25.69
N ARG A 231 -9.28 35.55 -26.37
CA ARG A 231 -8.20 36.48 -26.76
C ARG A 231 -8.72 37.76 -27.40
N GLY A 232 -9.52 37.66 -28.46
CA GLY A 232 -9.97 38.81 -29.25
C GLY A 232 -10.78 39.85 -28.46
N HIS A 233 -11.43 39.43 -27.36
CA HIS A 233 -12.20 40.31 -26.48
C HIS A 233 -11.42 40.76 -25.22
N ASN A 234 -10.22 40.21 -24.99
CA ASN A 234 -9.46 40.40 -23.76
C ASN A 234 -7.99 40.82 -24.02
N LEU A 235 -7.67 41.32 -25.23
CA LEU A 235 -6.32 41.76 -25.59
C LEU A 235 -5.75 42.77 -24.57
N ASP A 236 -6.57 43.74 -24.14
CA ASP A 236 -6.18 44.78 -23.20
C ASP A 236 -6.42 44.43 -21.72
N SER A 237 -6.84 43.19 -21.43
CA SER A 237 -7.11 42.74 -20.06
C SER A 237 -5.81 42.49 -19.29
N PRO A 238 -5.50 43.24 -18.21
CA PRO A 238 -4.30 43.01 -17.40
C PRO A 238 -4.40 41.72 -16.57
N THR A 239 -5.61 41.20 -16.36
CA THR A 239 -5.84 39.89 -15.73
C THR A 239 -5.41 38.75 -16.64
N MET A 240 -5.78 38.78 -17.91
CA MET A 240 -5.34 37.78 -18.88
C MET A 240 -3.86 37.95 -19.25
N ASN A 241 -3.40 39.21 -19.34
CA ASN A 241 -2.09 39.59 -19.82
C ASN A 241 -1.36 40.46 -18.77
N PRO A 242 -0.74 39.86 -17.74
CA PRO A 242 0.03 40.57 -16.72
C PRO A 242 1.05 41.57 -17.28
N ILE A 243 1.57 41.37 -18.50
CA ILE A 243 2.44 42.31 -19.21
C ILE A 243 1.84 43.72 -19.38
N LEU A 244 0.51 43.85 -19.29
CA LEU A 244 -0.23 45.11 -19.33
C LEU A 244 -0.57 45.68 -17.95
N ALA A 245 -0.44 44.91 -16.88
CA ALA A 245 -0.84 45.32 -15.54
C ALA A 245 -0.13 46.61 -15.08
N ASP A 246 -0.82 47.42 -14.30
CA ASP A 246 -0.24 48.57 -13.59
C ASP A 246 0.64 48.03 -12.45
N ILE A 247 1.86 48.55 -12.31
CA ILE A 247 2.78 48.20 -11.22
C ILE A 247 2.16 48.44 -9.83
N ARG A 248 1.23 49.39 -9.73
CA ARG A 248 0.48 49.70 -8.50
C ARG A 248 -0.54 48.63 -8.11
N ARG A 249 -0.87 47.72 -9.03
CA ARG A 249 -1.71 46.52 -8.78
C ARG A 249 -0.92 45.22 -8.69
N LEU A 250 0.41 45.32 -8.64
CA LEU A 250 1.32 44.21 -8.43
C LEU A 250 2.06 44.38 -7.09
N PRO A 251 2.59 43.30 -6.49
CA PRO A 251 3.27 43.38 -5.19
C PRO A 251 4.53 44.25 -5.27
N SER A 252 4.86 45.02 -4.23
CA SER A 252 6.03 45.91 -4.29
C SER A 252 7.37 45.16 -4.37
N LYS A 253 7.44 43.93 -3.86
CA LYS A 253 8.63 43.06 -3.94
C LYS A 253 8.34 41.88 -4.88
N MET A 254 9.05 41.77 -6.00
CA MET A 254 8.86 40.70 -7.00
C MET A 254 10.18 40.04 -7.40
N LEU A 255 10.20 38.71 -7.48
CA LEU A 255 11.31 37.91 -8.00
C LEU A 255 10.87 37.07 -9.21
N PHE A 256 11.63 37.15 -10.30
CA PHE A 256 11.41 36.42 -11.55
C PHE A 256 12.56 35.46 -11.85
N LEU A 257 12.28 34.16 -11.97
CA LEU A 257 13.25 33.13 -12.32
C LEU A 257 13.07 32.75 -13.79
N ILE A 258 14.05 33.06 -14.64
CA ILE A 258 13.92 33.03 -16.11
C ILE A 258 14.88 31.99 -16.71
N PRO A 259 14.41 31.01 -17.49
CA PRO A 259 15.26 30.09 -18.25
C PRO A 259 15.83 30.80 -19.49
N GLY A 260 16.96 30.33 -20.03
CA GLY A 260 17.49 30.84 -21.30
C GLY A 260 16.93 30.14 -22.55
N VAL A 261 16.37 28.94 -22.39
CA VAL A 261 15.92 28.06 -23.49
C VAL A 261 14.41 27.81 -23.40
N ASP A 262 13.62 28.86 -23.62
CA ASP A 262 12.16 28.87 -23.51
C ASP A 262 11.54 29.87 -24.52
N ILE A 263 10.27 29.71 -24.87
CA ILE A 263 9.51 30.70 -25.65
C ILE A 263 9.04 31.89 -24.79
N LEU A 264 8.97 31.73 -23.46
CA LEU A 264 8.51 32.76 -22.52
C LEU A 264 9.60 33.76 -22.11
N VAL A 265 10.84 33.61 -22.59
CA VAL A 265 11.96 34.49 -22.20
C VAL A 265 11.67 35.94 -22.58
N HIS A 266 11.28 36.18 -23.84
CA HIS A 266 11.15 37.53 -24.38
C HIS A 266 10.02 38.34 -23.71
N GLU A 267 8.86 37.71 -23.44
CA GLU A 267 7.77 38.37 -22.72
C GLU A 267 8.17 38.65 -21.25
N THR A 268 8.85 37.71 -20.59
CA THR A 268 9.25 37.85 -19.19
C THR A 268 10.30 38.94 -19.01
N THR A 269 11.35 38.97 -19.85
CA THR A 269 12.38 40.01 -19.76
C THR A 269 11.82 41.39 -20.12
N THR A 270 11.00 41.50 -21.16
CA THR A 270 10.33 42.76 -21.54
C THR A 270 9.43 43.28 -20.42
N PHE A 271 8.69 42.38 -19.74
CA PHE A 271 7.86 42.72 -18.59
C PHE A 271 8.68 43.18 -17.38
N VAL A 272 9.75 42.46 -17.04
CA VAL A 272 10.70 42.81 -15.96
C VAL A 272 11.35 44.16 -16.22
N GLU A 273 11.89 44.40 -17.41
CA GLU A 273 12.49 45.70 -17.78
C GLU A 273 11.50 46.86 -17.64
N ARG A 274 10.24 46.65 -18.06
CA ARG A 274 9.16 47.64 -17.93
C ARG A 274 8.88 47.94 -16.46
N LEU A 275 8.76 46.91 -15.63
CA LEU A 275 8.52 47.03 -14.19
C LEU A 275 9.70 47.68 -13.46
N GLN A 276 10.95 47.33 -13.79
CA GLN A 276 12.16 47.94 -13.23
C GLN A 276 12.21 49.43 -13.54
N ARG A 277 12.00 49.83 -14.81
CA ARG A 277 11.94 51.25 -15.21
C ARG A 277 10.84 52.01 -14.46
N GLN A 278 9.66 51.41 -14.29
CA GLN A 278 8.55 51.99 -13.52
C GLN A 278 8.88 52.10 -12.02
N ALA A 279 9.50 51.08 -11.44
CA ALA A 279 9.95 51.06 -10.04
C ALA A 279 10.98 52.16 -9.75
N THR A 280 12.02 52.32 -10.60
CA THR A 280 13.00 53.40 -10.45
C THR A 280 12.34 54.78 -10.46
N ILE A 281 11.39 55.01 -11.37
CA ILE A 281 10.65 56.28 -11.45
C ILE A 281 9.84 56.52 -10.17
N ILE A 282 9.02 55.55 -9.75
CA ILE A 282 8.14 55.70 -8.56
C ILE A 282 8.98 55.86 -7.28
N ASN A 283 10.02 55.06 -7.10
CA ASN A 283 10.90 55.17 -5.94
C ASN A 283 11.58 56.55 -5.88
N SER A 284 12.07 57.06 -7.02
CA SER A 284 12.68 58.40 -7.10
C SER A 284 11.68 59.54 -6.83
N GLN A 285 10.42 59.39 -7.23
CA GLN A 285 9.36 60.38 -6.99
C GLN A 285 8.94 60.43 -5.51
N ASN A 286 8.98 59.29 -4.81
CA ASN A 286 8.62 59.17 -3.40
C ASN A 286 9.81 59.39 -2.44
N GLY A 287 11.03 59.55 -2.96
CA GLY A 287 12.25 59.64 -2.14
C GLY A 287 12.66 58.32 -1.47
N TRP A 288 12.22 57.19 -2.01
CA TRP A 288 12.49 55.85 -1.49
C TRP A 288 13.87 55.33 -1.92
N GLU A 289 14.73 55.03 -0.95
CA GLU A 289 16.01 54.35 -1.17
C GLU A 289 15.83 52.89 -1.67
N GLU A 290 16.86 52.33 -2.29
CA GLU A 290 16.80 51.05 -3.01
C GLU A 290 16.45 49.83 -2.12
N ASP A 291 16.91 49.84 -0.87
CA ASP A 291 16.58 48.84 0.16
C ASP A 291 15.38 49.23 1.06
N SER A 292 14.66 50.32 0.74
CA SER A 292 13.52 50.76 1.56
C SER A 292 12.41 49.71 1.63
N VAL A 293 11.76 49.60 2.80
CA VAL A 293 10.65 48.65 3.02
C VAL A 293 9.46 48.95 2.10
N GLU A 294 9.20 50.24 1.86
CA GLU A 294 8.07 50.76 1.09
C GLU A 294 8.29 50.72 -0.43
N GLY A 295 9.55 50.88 -0.89
CA GLY A 295 9.88 50.98 -2.31
C GLY A 295 9.65 49.71 -3.12
N TYR A 296 9.48 49.86 -4.43
CA TYR A 296 9.39 48.73 -5.37
C TYR A 296 10.78 48.11 -5.59
N LYS A 297 10.88 46.78 -5.46
CA LYS A 297 12.09 46.00 -5.75
C LYS A 297 11.74 44.85 -6.71
N ILE A 298 12.30 44.90 -7.92
CA ILE A 298 11.98 43.99 -9.04
C ILE A 298 13.26 43.23 -9.43
N GLU A 299 13.40 42.01 -8.93
CA GLU A 299 14.59 41.18 -9.11
C GLU A 299 14.34 40.09 -10.16
N SER A 300 15.35 39.77 -10.97
CA SER A 300 15.27 38.74 -12.00
C SER A 300 16.57 37.99 -12.16
N ILE A 301 16.50 36.66 -12.25
CA ILE A 301 17.66 35.79 -12.42
C ILE A 301 17.49 35.00 -13.72
N LEU A 302 18.40 35.19 -14.67
CA LEU A 302 18.43 34.48 -15.96
C LEU A 302 19.38 33.28 -15.90
N PHE A 303 18.88 32.11 -16.25
CA PHE A 303 19.60 30.83 -16.24
C PHE A 303 19.82 30.33 -17.67
N ASN A 304 20.88 30.84 -18.33
CA ASN A 304 21.14 30.68 -19.76
C ASN A 304 20.94 29.26 -20.34
N ASP A 305 21.43 28.24 -19.64
CA ASP A 305 21.43 26.84 -20.12
C ASP A 305 20.22 26.02 -19.67
N GLN A 306 19.19 26.67 -19.09
CA GLN A 306 18.01 25.99 -18.55
C GLN A 306 16.79 26.12 -19.48
N ILE A 307 15.96 25.07 -19.48
CA ILE A 307 14.72 24.95 -20.26
C ILE A 307 13.48 25.30 -19.42
N HIS A 308 12.32 25.52 -20.06
CA HIS A 308 11.03 25.61 -19.37
C HIS A 308 10.83 24.44 -18.38
N GLY A 309 10.33 24.73 -17.18
CA GLY A 309 10.07 23.70 -16.17
C GLY A 309 11.29 23.21 -15.37
N TRP A 310 12.51 23.70 -15.58
CA TRP A 310 13.71 23.14 -14.92
C TRP A 310 13.66 23.18 -13.38
N LEU A 311 12.98 24.15 -12.78
CA LEU A 311 12.77 24.25 -11.33
C LEU A 311 11.91 23.09 -10.78
N GLU A 312 11.05 22.50 -11.62
CA GLU A 312 10.28 21.29 -11.31
C GLU A 312 11.03 20.01 -11.73
N HIS A 313 12.21 20.12 -12.34
CA HIS A 313 13.10 19.03 -12.76
C HIS A 313 14.41 19.05 -11.97
N THR A 314 14.33 19.46 -10.71
CA THR A 314 15.41 19.54 -9.75
C THR A 314 16.07 18.17 -9.51
N LYS A 315 17.22 17.94 -10.16
CA LYS A 315 18.32 17.14 -9.58
C LYS A 315 18.96 17.86 -8.38
N ALA A 316 18.17 18.62 -7.62
CA ALA A 316 18.64 19.37 -6.48
C ALA A 316 19.15 18.41 -5.42
N LYS A 317 20.18 18.89 -4.73
CA LYS A 317 20.84 18.17 -3.66
C LYS A 317 20.79 19.05 -2.40
N PRO A 318 19.59 19.39 -1.89
CA PRO A 318 19.46 20.41 -0.85
C PRO A 318 20.15 19.99 0.46
N TYR A 319 20.26 18.69 0.71
CA TYR A 319 20.95 18.16 1.86
C TYR A 319 22.46 18.09 1.57
N HIS A 320 23.22 18.93 2.26
CA HIS A 320 24.68 18.96 2.23
C HIS A 320 25.23 18.16 3.41
N CYS A 321 26.36 17.49 3.22
CA CYS A 321 27.11 16.87 4.31
C CYS A 321 27.73 17.97 5.19
N GLN A 322 27.56 17.89 6.52
CA GLN A 322 28.14 18.88 7.43
C GLN A 322 29.68 18.73 7.62
N PHE A 323 30.29 17.75 6.95
CA PHE A 323 31.71 17.39 7.09
C PHE A 323 32.50 17.37 5.76
N CYS A 324 31.85 17.47 4.59
CA CYS A 324 32.51 17.66 3.30
C CYS A 324 31.57 18.27 2.24
N GLU A 325 32.11 18.63 1.09
CA GLU A 325 31.41 19.34 -0.01
C GLU A 325 30.34 18.49 -0.74
N ARG A 326 30.06 17.25 -0.30
CA ARG A 326 29.12 16.35 -0.98
C ARG A 326 27.67 16.64 -0.59
N SER A 327 26.80 16.71 -1.59
CA SER A 327 25.38 16.96 -1.44
C SER A 327 24.50 15.86 -2.07
N TYR A 328 23.30 15.67 -1.52
CA TYR A 328 22.38 14.56 -1.84
C TYR A 328 20.92 15.02 -1.94
N GLY A 329 20.13 14.37 -2.81
CA GLY A 329 18.72 14.70 -3.05
C GLY A 329 17.76 14.27 -1.93
N ARG A 330 18.21 13.48 -0.95
CA ARG A 330 17.40 13.05 0.20
C ARG A 330 18.17 13.15 1.51
N LYS A 331 17.46 13.49 2.59
CA LYS A 331 18.03 13.72 3.93
C LYS A 331 18.61 12.44 4.54
N ASP A 332 18.04 11.27 4.24
CA ASP A 332 18.55 9.97 4.66
C ASP A 332 19.85 9.57 3.95
N LEU A 333 20.07 10.03 2.71
CA LEU A 333 21.32 9.80 1.98
C LEU A 333 22.47 10.65 2.56
N VAL A 334 22.22 11.91 2.96
CA VAL A 334 23.16 12.68 3.78
C VAL A 334 23.43 11.94 5.10
N LEU A 335 22.38 11.59 5.86
CA LEU A 335 22.55 10.95 7.17
C LEU A 335 23.26 9.59 7.09
N ARG A 336 23.10 8.85 5.99
CA ARG A 336 23.87 7.62 5.72
C ARG A 336 25.33 7.96 5.41
N HIS A 337 25.58 8.89 4.49
CA HIS A 337 26.95 9.31 4.13
C HIS A 337 27.73 9.89 5.32
N GLU A 338 27.12 10.74 6.14
CA GLU A 338 27.71 11.28 7.37
C GLU A 338 28.04 10.18 8.37
N LYS A 339 27.17 9.17 8.51
CA LYS A 339 27.42 8.03 9.40
C LYS A 339 28.47 7.04 8.88
N THR A 340 28.60 6.83 7.57
CA THR A 340 29.50 5.81 7.01
C THR A 340 30.87 6.34 6.59
N LEU A 341 30.98 7.61 6.20
CA LEU A 341 32.23 8.22 5.72
C LEU A 341 32.77 9.33 6.63
N HIS A 342 31.97 9.78 7.59
CA HIS A 342 32.36 10.77 8.60
C HIS A 342 32.05 10.29 10.03
N GLU A 343 32.06 8.97 10.26
CA GLU A 343 31.55 8.32 11.47
C GLU A 343 32.11 8.93 12.76
N GLU A 344 33.44 9.11 12.85
CA GLU A 344 34.07 9.74 14.02
C GLU A 344 33.59 11.17 14.27
N GLN A 345 33.43 11.96 13.22
CA GLN A 345 33.04 13.37 13.29
C GLN A 345 31.55 13.48 13.68
N TRP A 346 30.71 12.64 13.10
CA TRP A 346 29.30 12.45 13.47
C TRP A 346 29.16 12.05 14.95
N ASN A 347 29.88 11.01 15.40
CA ASN A 347 29.81 10.50 16.77
C ASN A 347 30.36 11.50 17.81
N ARG A 348 31.36 12.32 17.47
CA ARG A 348 31.82 13.46 18.30
C ARG A 348 30.74 14.54 18.40
N THR A 349 30.09 14.88 17.28
CA THR A 349 29.01 15.88 17.24
C THR A 349 27.81 15.45 18.09
N GLN A 350 27.37 14.20 17.95
CA GLN A 350 26.26 13.64 18.74
C GLN A 350 26.53 13.67 20.26
N LYS A 351 27.75 13.29 20.69
CA LYS A 351 28.16 13.37 22.11
C LYS A 351 28.16 14.80 22.64
N ASN A 352 28.50 15.79 21.83
CA ASN A 352 28.45 17.20 22.22
C ASN A 352 27.01 17.74 22.32
N THR A 353 26.11 17.37 21.40
CA THR A 353 24.68 17.70 21.54
C THR A 353 24.00 17.02 22.73
N ALA A 354 24.41 15.79 23.07
CA ALA A 354 23.94 15.11 24.27
C ALA A 354 24.37 15.85 25.56
N LYS A 355 25.65 16.24 25.67
CA LYS A 355 26.14 17.06 26.79
C LYS A 355 25.43 18.41 26.90
N LYS A 356 25.15 19.09 25.78
CA LYS A 356 24.39 20.36 25.80
C LYS A 356 22.95 20.21 26.29
N LYS A 357 22.30 19.06 26.04
CA LYS A 357 20.96 18.76 26.57
C LYS A 357 20.97 18.41 28.05
N SER A 358 21.96 17.63 28.53
CA SER A 358 22.04 17.26 29.95
C SER A 358 22.41 18.43 30.87
N SER A 359 23.16 19.44 30.38
CA SER A 359 23.43 20.65 31.16
C SER A 359 22.21 21.57 31.31
N SER A 360 21.30 21.60 30.33
CA SER A 360 20.11 22.47 30.37
C SER A 360 18.97 22.01 31.28
N SER A 361 19.06 20.81 31.87
CA SER A 361 17.97 20.17 32.60
C SER A 361 18.16 20.10 34.13
N ILE A 362 19.26 20.62 34.68
CA ILE A 362 19.63 20.40 36.10
C ILE A 362 19.43 21.66 36.97
N ASP A 363 19.62 22.87 36.43
CA ASP A 363 19.57 24.12 37.22
C ASP A 363 18.15 24.61 37.61
N SER A 364 17.07 23.88 37.28
CA SER A 364 15.69 24.35 37.47
C SER A 364 14.95 23.78 38.69
N MET A 365 15.52 22.87 39.48
CA MET A 365 14.86 22.29 40.65
C MET A 365 15.83 21.95 41.81
N ILE A 366 15.95 22.85 42.81
CA ILE A 366 16.21 22.53 44.23
C ILE A 366 15.95 23.78 45.11
N LYS A 367 14.76 23.83 45.75
CA LYS A 367 14.54 24.11 47.19
C LYS A 367 13.05 24.39 47.52
N PRO A 368 12.47 23.73 48.54
CA PRO A 368 11.08 23.93 48.93
C PRO A 368 10.86 25.08 49.93
N SER A 369 9.59 25.48 50.02
CA SER A 369 9.01 26.57 50.82
C SER A 369 9.31 26.60 52.32
N GLN A 370 9.35 27.82 52.91
CA GLN A 370 8.78 28.11 54.23
C GLN A 370 8.01 29.44 54.25
N LYS A 371 7.04 29.58 55.16
CA LYS A 371 6.13 30.73 55.31
C LYS A 371 6.56 31.62 56.49
N ARG A 372 6.53 32.96 56.36
CA ARG A 372 5.71 33.88 57.22
C ARG A 372 5.94 35.39 57.02
N ARG A 373 4.80 36.11 56.93
CA ARG A 373 4.43 37.43 57.51
C ARG A 373 5.40 38.63 57.55
N MET A 374 4.89 39.71 56.92
CA MET A 374 4.67 41.08 57.44
C MET A 374 5.84 42.07 57.66
N SER A 375 5.57 43.32 57.21
CA SER A 375 6.01 44.63 57.78
C SER A 375 7.53 44.95 57.76
N THR A 376 8.01 46.19 57.55
CA THR A 376 7.39 47.53 57.37
C THR A 376 8.44 48.53 56.85
N ILE A 377 8.03 49.66 56.22
CA ILE A 377 8.78 50.97 56.18
C ILE A 377 10.08 50.94 55.31
N SER A 378 10.58 51.99 54.61
CA SER A 378 10.23 53.42 54.42
C SER A 378 10.47 53.89 52.96
N ARG A 379 10.21 55.19 52.70
CA ARG A 379 10.85 56.06 51.67
C ARG A 379 12.40 56.04 51.79
N SER A 380 13.22 56.57 50.88
CA SER A 380 13.05 57.66 49.89
C SER A 380 14.00 57.54 48.69
N ASP A 381 13.74 58.34 47.63
CA ASP A 381 14.62 59.20 46.82
C ASP A 381 16.16 58.91 46.85
N ASP A 382 16.92 58.96 45.75
CA ASP A 382 16.88 60.00 44.69
C ASP A 382 17.40 59.56 43.30
N GLN A 383 17.59 60.51 42.37
CA GLN A 383 18.00 60.33 40.96
C GLN A 383 19.46 59.89 40.72
N GLU A 384 19.73 59.08 39.67
CA GLU A 384 20.67 59.46 38.58
C GLU A 384 20.57 58.52 37.34
N SER A 385 21.30 58.87 36.26
CA SER A 385 21.13 58.31 34.90
C SER A 385 21.96 57.06 34.58
N ALA A 386 21.39 56.10 33.84
CA ALA A 386 22.14 55.01 33.22
C ALA A 386 21.69 54.73 31.76
N VAL A 387 22.67 54.73 30.85
CA VAL A 387 22.53 54.53 29.40
C VAL A 387 22.02 53.13 29.04
N SER A 388 21.11 53.02 28.06
CA SER A 388 20.83 51.76 27.37
C SER A 388 21.72 51.61 26.13
N PRO A 389 22.65 50.64 26.07
CA PRO A 389 23.54 50.46 24.92
C PRO A 389 22.83 49.76 23.76
N SER A 390 23.01 50.30 22.56
CA SER A 390 22.62 49.68 21.29
C SER A 390 23.35 48.35 21.06
N ILE A 391 22.60 47.27 20.78
CA ILE A 391 23.19 46.02 20.27
C ILE A 391 23.35 46.15 18.75
N GLN A 392 24.59 46.13 18.28
CA GLN A 392 24.93 46.20 16.87
C GLN A 392 24.62 44.87 16.17
N ILE A 393 23.99 44.93 14.99
CA ILE A 393 24.00 43.81 14.04
C ILE A 393 25.39 43.80 13.41
N GLN A 394 26.17 42.75 13.65
CA GLN A 394 27.47 42.60 12.99
C GLN A 394 27.28 42.19 11.53
N HIS A 395 27.69 43.07 10.61
CA HIS A 395 28.12 42.61 9.29
C HIS A 395 29.27 41.61 9.47
N GLN A 396 29.21 40.49 8.78
CA GLN A 396 30.38 39.63 8.61
C GLN A 396 30.77 39.65 7.12
N GLN A 397 31.89 40.29 6.84
CA GLN A 397 32.45 40.41 5.49
C GLN A 397 32.99 39.04 5.05
N TRP A 398 32.75 38.66 3.79
CA TRP A 398 33.71 37.81 3.09
C TRP A 398 34.87 38.69 2.64
N GLY A 399 36.09 38.26 2.96
CA GLY A 399 37.32 39.00 2.66
C GLY A 399 38.14 38.30 1.58
N ASP A 400 38.75 39.09 0.71
CA ASP A 400 39.70 38.61 -0.29
C ASP A 400 40.95 38.00 0.35
N SER A 401 41.52 36.99 -0.32
CA SER A 401 42.95 36.68 -0.18
C SER A 401 43.53 36.27 -1.54
N ASN A 402 44.57 36.99 -1.97
CA ASN A 402 45.13 36.92 -3.31
C ASN A 402 46.04 35.70 -3.50
N VAL A 403 46.05 35.15 -4.73
CA VAL A 403 47.29 34.69 -5.36
C VAL A 403 47.37 35.29 -6.76
N SER A 404 48.31 36.21 -6.96
CA SER A 404 48.58 36.84 -8.25
C SER A 404 49.67 36.07 -8.99
N THR A 405 49.50 35.79 -10.29
CA THR A 405 50.61 35.43 -11.16
C THR A 405 50.42 36.07 -12.54
N GLN A 406 51.51 36.58 -13.10
CA GLN A 406 51.50 37.40 -14.31
C GLN A 406 51.55 36.52 -15.57
N LEU A 407 50.94 36.99 -16.65
CA LEU A 407 51.69 37.35 -17.86
C LEU A 407 50.79 38.15 -18.84
N ALA A 408 51.41 39.07 -19.58
CA ALA A 408 50.76 39.85 -20.62
C ALA A 408 51.21 39.37 -22.00
N ILE A 409 50.46 39.72 -23.05
CA ILE A 409 50.97 40.38 -24.27
C ILE A 409 49.79 40.75 -25.19
N GLN A 410 49.97 41.81 -25.98
CA GLN A 410 49.01 42.33 -26.95
C GLN A 410 49.04 41.51 -28.25
N THR A 411 47.95 41.49 -29.05
CA THR A 411 47.94 42.03 -30.44
C THR A 411 46.58 41.86 -31.15
N THR A 412 46.31 42.74 -32.12
CA THR A 412 45.23 42.72 -33.13
C THR A 412 45.78 43.26 -34.46
N PRO A 413 45.08 43.15 -35.63
CA PRO A 413 44.11 42.15 -36.08
C PRO A 413 44.77 41.17 -37.11
N PRO A 414 44.80 41.29 -38.47
CA PRO A 414 44.04 42.08 -39.48
C PRO A 414 43.38 41.29 -40.67
N ILE A 415 42.23 41.80 -41.15
CA ILE A 415 41.80 41.98 -42.58
C ILE A 415 41.67 40.76 -43.56
N SER A 416 40.68 40.84 -44.47
CA SER A 416 40.34 39.90 -45.59
C SER A 416 41.22 40.18 -46.87
N PRO A 417 40.84 39.97 -48.18
CA PRO A 417 39.59 39.58 -48.87
C PRO A 417 39.77 38.57 -50.06
N LEU A 418 38.83 38.54 -51.04
CA LEU A 418 38.92 38.02 -52.43
C LEU A 418 38.87 36.49 -52.64
N ASP A 419 38.38 35.91 -53.75
CA ASP A 419 37.38 36.30 -54.78
C ASP A 419 37.05 35.04 -55.65
N GLY A 420 36.07 35.06 -56.57
CA GLY A 420 35.96 34.07 -57.68
C GLY A 420 34.60 33.39 -57.94
N ASP A 421 34.42 32.85 -59.15
CA ASP A 421 33.12 32.54 -59.81
C ASP A 421 33.19 31.29 -60.74
N VAL A 422 32.10 31.00 -61.47
CA VAL A 422 31.94 30.14 -62.68
C VAL A 422 31.44 28.69 -62.51
N ASP A 423 30.09 28.55 -62.48
CA ASP A 423 29.21 27.90 -63.48
C ASP A 423 29.41 26.42 -63.98
N ARG A 424 28.27 25.82 -64.40
CA ARG A 424 28.03 24.69 -65.36
C ARG A 424 27.64 23.27 -64.89
N ARG A 425 26.44 22.88 -65.36
CA ARG A 425 25.90 21.51 -65.63
C ARG A 425 26.35 21.05 -67.07
N PRO A 426 25.88 19.96 -67.77
CA PRO A 426 24.68 19.11 -67.53
C PRO A 426 24.63 17.62 -68.05
N LEU A 427 23.51 16.92 -67.72
CA LEU A 427 22.81 15.84 -68.49
C LEU A 427 23.55 14.47 -68.72
N PHE A 428 22.94 13.34 -69.15
CA PHE A 428 21.61 13.02 -69.76
C PHE A 428 21.15 11.55 -69.50
N SER A 429 19.83 11.28 -69.63
CA SER A 429 19.14 10.05 -70.17
C SER A 429 18.78 8.82 -69.28
N ALA A 430 17.78 7.95 -69.58
CA ALA A 430 16.42 8.11 -70.20
C ALA A 430 15.57 6.79 -70.28
N VAL A 431 14.24 6.83 -69.96
CA VAL A 431 13.09 6.07 -70.60
C VAL A 431 13.10 4.50 -70.42
N SER A 432 12.11 3.58 -70.59
CA SER A 432 10.67 3.34 -71.02
C SER A 432 10.19 1.95 -70.46
N TYR A 433 8.97 1.38 -70.50
CA TYR A 433 7.51 1.75 -70.54
C TYR A 433 6.65 0.46 -70.27
N ASP A 434 5.32 0.59 -70.09
CA ASP A 434 4.13 -0.33 -70.21
C ASP A 434 4.28 -1.89 -70.26
N PHE A 435 3.39 -2.74 -69.70
CA PHE A 435 1.94 -2.86 -70.05
C PHE A 435 1.11 -3.78 -69.08
N SER A 436 -0.23 -3.59 -69.08
CA SER A 436 -1.32 -4.58 -68.88
C SER A 436 -1.68 -5.22 -67.51
N CYS A 437 -2.99 -5.48 -67.36
CA CYS A 437 -3.70 -6.38 -66.41
C CYS A 437 -4.29 -7.56 -67.24
N PRO A 438 -4.84 -8.70 -66.70
CA PRO A 438 -6.10 -8.69 -65.93
C PRO A 438 -6.30 -9.84 -64.88
N LEU A 439 -7.36 -9.75 -64.04
CA LEU A 439 -8.50 -10.71 -64.01
C LEU A 439 -9.46 -10.49 -62.81
N THR A 440 -10.75 -10.75 -63.05
CA THR A 440 -11.84 -10.87 -62.06
C THR A 440 -12.77 -12.03 -62.47
N PRO A 441 -13.72 -12.42 -61.60
CA PRO A 441 -15.10 -12.53 -62.08
C PRO A 441 -16.14 -11.84 -61.15
N ALA A 442 -17.32 -11.54 -61.70
CA ALA A 442 -18.47 -10.94 -60.99
C ALA A 442 -19.47 -12.03 -60.47
N ILE A 443 -20.61 -11.68 -59.87
CA ILE A 443 -21.87 -11.40 -60.60
C ILE A 443 -22.97 -10.83 -59.66
N HIS A 444 -23.69 -9.78 -60.13
CA HIS A 444 -25.09 -9.34 -59.87
C HIS A 444 -25.68 -9.21 -58.43
N GLU A 445 -26.65 -8.33 -58.11
CA GLU A 445 -27.41 -7.30 -58.88
C GLU A 445 -28.06 -6.23 -57.95
N ARG A 446 -28.27 -4.98 -58.46
CA ARG A 446 -29.43 -4.03 -58.30
C ARG A 446 -30.04 -3.71 -56.89
N LEU A 447 -30.66 -2.58 -56.49
CA LEU A 447 -30.99 -1.17 -56.91
C LEU A 447 -31.55 -0.46 -55.61
N ASP A 448 -31.93 0.82 -55.43
CA ASP A 448 -31.99 2.06 -56.26
C ASP A 448 -32.05 3.37 -55.42
N TYR A 449 -32.13 4.52 -56.11
CA TYR A 449 -32.70 5.88 -55.83
C TYR A 449 -33.67 6.09 -54.61
N VAL A 450 -33.89 7.29 -54.01
CA VAL A 450 -33.29 8.66 -54.05
C VAL A 450 -34.05 9.66 -53.11
N HIS A 451 -33.51 10.89 -52.92
CA HIS A 451 -34.17 12.15 -52.44
C HIS A 451 -34.80 12.17 -51.02
N GLU A 452 -35.16 13.32 -50.40
CA GLU A 452 -34.52 14.65 -50.25
C GLU A 452 -35.31 15.49 -49.20
N ALA A 453 -34.74 16.62 -48.78
CA ALA A 453 -35.41 17.84 -48.32
C ALA A 453 -36.06 17.96 -46.91
N SER A 454 -35.76 19.13 -46.32
CA SER A 454 -36.62 20.01 -45.49
C SER A 454 -37.17 19.54 -44.13
N VAL A 455 -36.54 20.08 -43.08
CA VAL A 455 -37.23 20.66 -41.91
C VAL A 455 -38.13 21.84 -42.39
N PRO A 456 -39.22 22.18 -41.67
CA PRO A 456 -39.11 23.38 -40.83
C PRO A 456 -39.81 23.28 -39.46
N GLU A 457 -39.47 24.23 -38.60
CA GLU A 457 -39.94 24.38 -37.22
C GLU A 457 -41.38 24.95 -37.15
N THR A 458 -42.05 24.83 -36.00
CA THR A 458 -42.51 26.03 -35.25
C THR A 458 -43.02 25.69 -33.84
N ASN A 459 -42.94 26.68 -32.94
CA ASN A 459 -43.39 26.61 -31.55
C ASN A 459 -44.88 26.97 -31.41
N ILE A 460 -45.52 26.57 -30.30
CA ILE A 460 -46.05 27.48 -29.25
C ILE A 460 -46.66 26.69 -28.07
N SER A 461 -46.64 27.30 -26.89
CA SER A 461 -47.03 26.74 -25.60
C SER A 461 -48.49 27.00 -25.20
N VAL A 462 -49.03 26.22 -24.25
CA VAL A 462 -49.55 26.66 -22.92
C VAL A 462 -50.19 25.47 -22.15
N VAL A 463 -50.22 25.59 -20.82
CA VAL A 463 -50.53 24.64 -19.71
C VAL A 463 -51.69 25.28 -18.87
N PRO A 464 -52.47 24.63 -17.95
CA PRO A 464 -52.35 23.32 -17.24
C PRO A 464 -53.64 22.44 -17.08
N GLN A 465 -53.52 21.20 -16.58
CA GLN A 465 -53.89 20.78 -15.18
C GLN A 465 -54.05 19.24 -14.97
N VAL A 466 -53.31 18.73 -13.96
CA VAL A 466 -53.74 17.79 -12.90
C VAL A 466 -54.50 16.50 -13.28
N SER A 467 -53.82 15.33 -13.28
CA SER A 467 -53.84 14.36 -12.15
C SER A 467 -53.13 13.02 -12.46
N GLU A 468 -52.04 12.71 -11.75
CA GLU A 468 -51.78 11.47 -10.98
C GLU A 468 -50.29 11.41 -10.55
N GLN A 469 -49.94 10.49 -9.63
CA GLN A 469 -48.72 10.59 -8.81
C GLN A 469 -47.64 9.55 -9.14
N SER A 470 -46.40 10.05 -9.23
CA SER A 470 -45.14 9.40 -8.82
C SER A 470 -44.94 7.90 -9.07
N TYR A 471 -44.13 7.59 -10.08
CA TYR A 471 -43.00 6.69 -9.89
C TYR A 471 -41.71 7.50 -10.07
N TYR A 472 -40.76 7.35 -9.15
CA TYR A 472 -39.39 7.86 -9.27
C TYR A 472 -38.48 6.66 -9.53
N GLU A 473 -37.89 6.57 -10.72
CA GLU A 473 -36.76 5.68 -10.99
C GLU A 473 -35.47 6.42 -10.65
N GLU A 474 -34.78 6.03 -9.58
CA GLU A 474 -33.46 6.57 -9.26
C GLU A 474 -32.38 5.98 -10.19
N GLN A 475 -31.63 6.85 -10.85
CA GLN A 475 -30.59 6.47 -11.80
C GLN A 475 -29.27 6.06 -11.12
N CYS A 476 -29.21 4.87 -10.54
CA CYS A 476 -27.95 4.25 -10.10
C CYS A 476 -27.25 3.49 -11.25
N GLY A 477 -26.93 4.21 -12.33
CA GLY A 477 -26.23 3.69 -13.52
C GLY A 477 -24.73 3.45 -13.30
N VAL A 478 -24.35 2.53 -12.42
CA VAL A 478 -22.94 2.18 -12.16
C VAL A 478 -22.41 1.23 -13.22
N GLN A 479 -21.76 1.76 -14.27
CA GLN A 479 -20.98 0.94 -15.20
C GLN A 479 -19.55 0.70 -14.67
N TYR A 480 -19.21 -0.56 -14.48
CA TYR A 480 -17.89 -1.00 -14.01
C TYR A 480 -16.85 -0.91 -15.13
N GLY A 481 -15.69 -0.33 -14.82
CA GLY A 481 -14.52 -0.31 -15.70
C GLY A 481 -13.31 -0.93 -14.99
N TYR A 482 -12.95 -2.16 -15.38
CA TYR A 482 -11.79 -2.87 -14.85
C TYR A 482 -10.47 -2.17 -15.20
N PRO A 483 -9.58 -1.88 -14.23
CA PRO A 483 -8.18 -1.57 -14.52
C PRO A 483 -7.38 -2.87 -14.65
N ILE A 484 -6.99 -3.22 -15.87
CA ILE A 484 -5.89 -4.18 -16.11
C ILE A 484 -4.61 -3.54 -15.54
N TYR A 485 -3.92 -4.24 -14.63
CA TYR A 485 -2.64 -3.77 -14.11
C TYR A 485 -1.48 -4.32 -14.93
N GLU A 486 -0.88 -3.46 -15.77
CA GLU A 486 0.46 -3.71 -16.29
C GLU A 486 1.50 -3.64 -15.15
N ILE A 487 2.48 -4.54 -15.20
CA ILE A 487 3.47 -4.74 -14.14
C ILE A 487 4.66 -3.79 -14.35
N SER A 488 4.69 -2.70 -13.59
CA SER A 488 5.88 -1.83 -13.50
C SER A 488 6.90 -2.40 -12.51
N ALA A 489 7.70 -3.35 -12.97
CA ALA A 489 8.84 -3.87 -12.20
C ALA A 489 9.94 -2.81 -12.04
N HIS A 490 10.20 -2.32 -10.81
CA HIS A 490 11.49 -1.74 -10.37
C HIS A 490 11.45 -1.34 -8.88
N HIS A 491 11.65 -2.30 -7.96
CA HIS A 491 12.08 -2.02 -6.57
C HIS A 491 12.87 -3.17 -5.92
N TYR A 492 13.76 -3.81 -6.68
CA TYR A 492 14.91 -4.52 -6.10
C TYR A 492 16.11 -3.57 -6.04
N LEU A 493 16.87 -3.63 -4.95
CA LEU A 493 18.10 -2.86 -4.75
C LEU A 493 19.23 -3.47 -5.58
N GLU A 494 20.15 -2.61 -6.05
CA GLU A 494 21.37 -3.05 -6.74
C GLU A 494 22.23 -3.93 -5.80
N PRO A 495 22.88 -4.98 -6.33
CA PRO A 495 23.80 -5.80 -5.54
C PRO A 495 25.04 -5.00 -5.12
N GLN A 496 25.52 -5.23 -3.90
CA GLN A 496 26.79 -4.65 -3.45
C GLN A 496 27.97 -5.29 -4.20
N ILE A 497 28.47 -4.59 -5.22
CA ILE A 497 29.75 -4.94 -5.85
C ILE A 497 30.87 -4.58 -4.87
N ILE A 498 31.52 -5.60 -4.31
CA ILE A 498 32.76 -5.45 -3.56
C ILE A 498 33.87 -5.07 -4.56
N PRO A 499 34.57 -3.94 -4.40
CA PRO A 499 35.67 -3.58 -5.30
C PRO A 499 36.87 -4.50 -5.07
N ILE A 500 37.28 -5.21 -6.11
CA ILE A 500 38.51 -6.01 -6.13
C ILE A 500 39.67 -5.09 -6.54
N ASP A 501 40.78 -5.11 -5.79
CA ASP A 501 42.01 -4.38 -6.13
C ASP A 501 42.70 -5.04 -7.34
N PRO A 502 42.91 -4.32 -8.47
CA PRO A 502 43.56 -4.89 -9.66
C PRO A 502 45.04 -5.23 -9.50
N ASN A 503 45.73 -4.76 -8.44
CA ASN A 503 47.19 -4.82 -8.34
C ASN A 503 47.74 -6.05 -7.58
N LEU A 504 46.88 -6.94 -7.06
CA LEU A 504 47.31 -8.14 -6.33
C LEU A 504 47.41 -9.39 -7.24
N CYS A 505 48.31 -9.32 -8.23
CA CYS A 505 48.66 -10.43 -9.12
C CYS A 505 50.17 -10.55 -9.40
N GLU A 506 50.98 -10.64 -8.34
CA GLU A 506 52.35 -11.17 -8.44
C GLU A 506 52.41 -12.63 -7.95
N SER A 507 52.91 -13.51 -8.81
CA SER A 507 53.09 -14.94 -8.51
C SER A 507 54.51 -15.28 -8.07
N PRO A 508 54.68 -16.12 -7.05
CA PRO A 508 55.82 -17.04 -7.02
C PRO A 508 55.41 -18.50 -6.77
N SER A 509 55.57 -19.30 -7.84
CA SER A 509 56.07 -20.69 -7.85
C SER A 509 55.94 -21.62 -6.62
N THR A 510 55.31 -22.77 -6.88
CA THR A 510 55.70 -24.12 -6.40
C THR A 510 55.72 -24.44 -4.89
N THR A 511 54.78 -25.27 -4.46
CA THR A 511 55.10 -26.61 -3.88
C THR A 511 53.88 -27.55 -3.91
N LYS A 512 54.07 -28.84 -3.57
CA LYS A 512 53.07 -29.92 -3.72
C LYS A 512 52.26 -30.14 -2.43
N LYS A 513 51.02 -30.65 -2.61
CA LYS A 513 50.17 -31.33 -1.61
C LYS A 513 49.83 -30.54 -0.33
N ASN A 514 48.61 -30.02 -0.27
CA ASN A 514 47.55 -30.59 0.58
C ASN A 514 46.20 -30.04 0.13
N ILE A 515 45.12 -30.77 0.40
CA ILE A 515 43.74 -30.28 0.23
C ILE A 515 43.28 -29.80 1.61
N PRO A 516 43.06 -28.49 1.83
CA PRO A 516 42.30 -28.02 2.98
C PRO A 516 40.84 -28.43 2.80
N GLN A 517 40.19 -28.89 3.86
CA GLN A 517 38.75 -29.17 3.83
C GLN A 517 37.97 -27.89 3.53
N GLN A 518 36.83 -28.01 2.85
CA GLN A 518 35.86 -26.92 2.81
C GLN A 518 35.46 -26.56 4.26
N PRO A 519 35.28 -25.27 4.59
CA PRO A 519 34.76 -24.90 5.90
C PRO A 519 33.32 -25.38 6.01
N THR A 520 33.11 -26.45 6.79
CA THR A 520 31.78 -26.92 7.18
C THR A 520 31.07 -25.81 7.94
N ALA A 521 29.94 -25.33 7.42
CA ALA A 521 29.13 -24.33 8.10
C ALA A 521 28.69 -24.85 9.48
N PRO A 522 28.72 -24.03 10.55
CA PRO A 522 28.33 -24.49 11.89
C PRO A 522 26.85 -24.90 11.95
N GLY A 523 26.59 -26.13 12.39
CA GLY A 523 25.31 -26.56 12.98
C GLY A 523 24.04 -26.21 12.20
N SER A 524 23.82 -26.83 11.03
CA SER A 524 22.52 -26.78 10.34
C SER A 524 21.48 -27.74 10.96
N SER A 525 21.21 -27.61 12.27
CA SER A 525 20.02 -28.24 12.87
C SER A 525 18.76 -27.71 12.20
N THR A 526 17.85 -28.59 11.78
CA THR A 526 17.01 -28.28 10.64
C THR A 526 15.69 -27.65 11.07
N CYS A 527 15.36 -26.51 10.48
CA CYS A 527 14.04 -25.89 10.67
C CYS A 527 12.89 -26.70 10.03
N PHE A 528 13.22 -27.81 9.37
CA PHE A 528 12.28 -28.79 8.84
C PHE A 528 11.79 -29.76 9.92
N GLU A 529 12.55 -30.00 11.00
CA GLU A 529 12.05 -30.70 12.20
C GLU A 529 10.81 -30.01 12.78
N VAL A 530 10.75 -28.67 12.73
CA VAL A 530 9.61 -27.87 13.21
C VAL A 530 8.37 -28.00 12.33
N LEU A 531 8.51 -27.94 11.00
CA LEU A 531 7.39 -28.21 10.10
C LEU A 531 6.93 -29.68 10.19
N ASN A 532 7.79 -30.54 10.76
CA ASN A 532 7.57 -31.96 11.04
C ASN A 532 7.27 -32.28 12.53
N LEU A 533 6.71 -31.33 13.30
CA LEU A 533 6.25 -31.58 14.67
C LEU A 533 5.23 -32.75 14.78
N TRP A 534 4.53 -33.12 13.69
CA TRP A 534 3.61 -34.27 13.72
C TRP A 534 4.31 -35.64 13.55
N PRO A 535 5.17 -35.88 12.52
CA PRO A 535 5.88 -37.15 12.36
C PRO A 535 6.81 -37.56 13.51
N ALA A 536 7.31 -36.62 14.30
CA ALA A 536 8.22 -36.93 15.40
C ALA A 536 7.57 -37.87 16.44
N ALA A 537 6.34 -37.59 16.89
CA ALA A 537 5.59 -38.50 17.77
C ALA A 537 5.25 -39.84 17.08
N TYR A 538 4.93 -39.79 15.78
CA TYR A 538 4.54 -40.95 14.99
C TYR A 538 5.66 -42.00 14.85
N ALA A 539 6.91 -41.55 14.68
CA ALA A 539 8.06 -42.44 14.50
C ALA A 539 8.30 -43.38 15.71
N ARG A 540 8.06 -42.92 16.95
CA ARG A 540 8.12 -43.78 18.14
C ARG A 540 7.02 -44.84 18.15
N HIS A 541 5.82 -44.47 17.73
CA HIS A 541 4.65 -45.35 17.83
C HIS A 541 4.68 -46.52 16.82
N LEU A 542 5.41 -46.38 15.71
CA LEU A 542 5.72 -47.49 14.80
C LEU A 542 6.85 -48.41 15.31
N ASN A 543 7.86 -47.85 15.98
CA ASN A 543 9.07 -48.58 16.40
C ASN A 543 8.87 -49.56 17.58
N GLY A 544 7.63 -49.96 17.86
CA GLY A 544 7.33 -51.22 18.55
C GLY A 544 7.68 -52.48 17.73
N GLY A 545 8.06 -52.34 16.46
CA GLY A 545 8.48 -53.44 15.58
C GLY A 545 9.63 -53.11 14.62
N SER A 546 10.84 -53.51 15.00
CA SER A 546 12.01 -53.81 14.14
C SER A 546 12.45 -52.79 13.05
N THR A 547 13.54 -52.09 13.37
CA THR A 547 14.68 -51.79 12.48
C THR A 547 14.42 -51.18 11.09
N LEU A 548 14.49 -49.85 11.00
CA LEU A 548 15.41 -49.12 10.13
C LEU A 548 15.51 -47.66 10.59
N ILE A 549 16.56 -46.94 10.16
CA ILE A 549 16.98 -45.61 10.67
C ILE A 549 17.56 -45.69 12.10
N GLU A 550 18.86 -45.97 12.19
CA GLU A 550 19.69 -45.75 13.37
C GLU A 550 20.81 -44.76 13.00
N GLU A 551 21.11 -43.84 13.93
CA GLU A 551 22.32 -43.00 14.02
C GLU A 551 22.62 -41.95 12.90
N SER A 552 23.19 -40.77 13.22
CA SER A 552 23.29 -40.09 14.52
C SER A 552 23.70 -38.60 14.36
N SER A 553 23.08 -37.70 15.14
CA SER A 553 23.77 -36.68 15.97
C SER A 553 22.76 -35.78 16.73
N GLU A 554 21.84 -36.38 17.49
CA GLU A 554 20.85 -35.64 18.29
C GLU A 554 21.12 -35.85 19.80
N GLN A 555 21.11 -34.78 20.59
CA GLN A 555 21.13 -34.87 22.07
C GLN A 555 19.95 -34.17 22.78
N ASP A 556 19.14 -33.36 22.08
CA ASP A 556 17.96 -32.68 22.65
C ASP A 556 16.60 -33.30 22.27
N THR A 557 16.51 -34.10 21.20
CA THR A 557 15.22 -34.54 20.63
C THR A 557 14.41 -35.44 21.56
N HIS A 558 15.04 -36.12 22.52
CA HIS A 558 14.35 -36.98 23.49
C HIS A 558 13.31 -36.22 24.33
N GLY A 559 13.51 -34.91 24.58
CA GLY A 559 12.50 -34.05 25.20
C GLY A 559 11.33 -33.74 24.27
N ASN A 560 11.63 -33.33 23.02
CA ASN A 560 10.63 -32.99 22.01
C ASN A 560 9.66 -34.15 21.73
N PHE A 561 10.14 -35.40 21.69
CA PHE A 561 9.28 -36.57 21.50
C PHE A 561 8.28 -36.78 22.63
N MET A 562 8.70 -36.61 23.90
CA MET A 562 7.82 -36.77 25.07
C MET A 562 6.74 -35.69 25.14
N PHE A 563 7.10 -34.46 24.75
CA PHE A 563 6.18 -33.32 24.66
C PHE A 563 5.03 -33.64 23.69
N LEU A 564 5.36 -34.03 22.44
CA LEU A 564 4.38 -34.25 21.38
C LEU A 564 3.42 -35.42 21.64
N GLU A 565 3.90 -36.52 22.23
CA GLU A 565 3.03 -37.65 22.64
C GLU A 565 2.05 -37.22 23.75
N ARG A 566 2.46 -36.32 24.65
CA ARG A 566 1.62 -35.74 25.69
C ARG A 566 0.64 -34.70 25.15
N LEU A 567 0.99 -33.92 24.13
CA LEU A 567 0.03 -33.04 23.42
C LEU A 567 -1.14 -33.85 22.85
N TRP A 568 -0.86 -35.02 22.27
CA TRP A 568 -1.89 -35.91 21.72
C TRP A 568 -2.79 -36.52 22.81
N GLN A 569 -2.24 -36.84 23.98
CA GLN A 569 -3.03 -37.33 25.13
C GLN A 569 -3.91 -36.21 25.72
N LEU A 570 -3.36 -35.02 25.95
CA LEU A 570 -4.11 -33.83 26.40
C LEU A 570 -5.25 -33.47 25.43
N PHE A 571 -5.00 -33.61 24.12
CA PHE A 571 -6.01 -33.42 23.09
C PHE A 571 -7.16 -34.44 23.20
N ALA A 572 -6.85 -35.71 23.48
CA ALA A 572 -7.85 -36.78 23.55
C ALA A 572 -8.72 -36.77 24.82
N GLU A 573 -8.25 -36.14 25.91
CA GLU A 573 -8.90 -36.25 27.23
C GLU A 573 -9.78 -35.04 27.65
N GLN A 574 -9.61 -33.85 27.07
CA GLN A 574 -10.15 -32.63 27.69
C GLN A 574 -11.58 -32.23 27.30
N THR A 575 -12.22 -31.56 28.27
CA THR A 575 -13.65 -31.22 28.29
C THR A 575 -13.88 -29.73 28.02
N ARG A 576 -15.07 -29.42 27.49
CA ARG A 576 -15.40 -28.12 26.89
C ARG A 576 -15.54 -27.01 27.95
N PRO A 577 -15.08 -25.78 27.68
CA PRO A 577 -15.54 -24.60 28.40
C PRO A 577 -17.00 -24.31 28.02
N THR A 578 -17.94 -24.92 28.73
CA THR A 578 -19.37 -24.60 28.56
C THR A 578 -19.65 -23.20 29.10
N LEU A 579 -20.32 -22.35 28.32
CA LEU A 579 -20.96 -21.16 28.87
C LEU A 579 -21.88 -21.57 30.02
N ASP A 580 -21.96 -20.74 31.06
CA ASP A 580 -22.92 -20.96 32.14
C ASP A 580 -24.34 -20.87 31.57
N ARG A 581 -24.97 -22.04 31.44
CA ARG A 581 -26.31 -22.22 30.87
C ARG A 581 -27.38 -21.41 31.60
N ASN A 582 -27.13 -21.00 32.85
CA ASN A 582 -28.04 -20.17 33.63
C ASN A 582 -28.10 -18.70 33.16
N ASN A 583 -27.11 -18.24 32.38
CA ASN A 583 -27.00 -16.82 32.04
C ASN A 583 -27.82 -16.42 30.79
N ILE A 584 -28.35 -17.40 30.06
CA ILE A 584 -28.91 -17.22 28.70
C ILE A 584 -30.44 -17.19 28.76
N ASN A 585 -31.02 -15.99 28.89
CA ASN A 585 -32.47 -15.80 28.72
C ASN A 585 -32.81 -15.46 27.25
N MET A 586 -33.28 -16.47 26.52
CA MET A 586 -33.68 -16.38 25.11
C MET A 586 -35.06 -15.73 24.90
N GLU A 587 -35.88 -15.55 25.96
CA GLU A 587 -37.15 -14.80 25.88
C GLU A 587 -36.90 -13.35 25.42
N HIS A 588 -35.74 -12.77 25.77
CA HIS A 588 -35.36 -11.42 25.35
C HIS A 588 -35.16 -11.32 23.82
N LEU A 589 -34.62 -12.37 23.19
CA LEU A 589 -34.50 -12.45 21.73
C LEU A 589 -35.87 -12.61 21.04
N LEU A 590 -36.79 -13.35 21.66
CA LEU A 590 -38.15 -13.54 21.15
C LEU A 590 -39.07 -12.31 21.37
N SER A 591 -38.75 -11.48 22.36
CA SER A 591 -39.50 -10.24 22.65
C SER A 591 -39.16 -9.07 21.72
N ASN A 592 -38.02 -9.11 21.03
CA ASN A 592 -37.70 -8.15 19.98
C ASN A 592 -38.56 -8.46 18.75
N SER A 593 -39.47 -7.54 18.41
CA SER A 593 -40.47 -7.73 17.33
C SER A 593 -39.88 -8.11 15.97
N ALA A 594 -38.77 -7.49 15.55
CA ALA A 594 -38.10 -7.83 14.29
C ALA A 594 -37.53 -9.26 14.33
N CYS A 595 -36.85 -9.62 15.42
CA CYS A 595 -36.28 -10.96 15.60
C CYS A 595 -37.36 -12.04 15.67
N SER A 596 -38.50 -11.73 16.28
CA SER A 596 -39.69 -12.59 16.31
C SER A 596 -40.25 -12.87 14.92
N GLU A 597 -40.07 -11.98 13.95
CA GLU A 597 -40.46 -12.20 12.54
C GLU A 597 -39.43 -13.05 11.80
N TYR A 598 -38.13 -12.78 11.95
CA TYR A 598 -37.08 -13.60 11.34
C TYR A 598 -37.09 -15.05 11.84
N PHE A 599 -37.26 -15.28 13.15
CA PHE A 599 -37.33 -16.64 13.70
C PHE A 599 -38.62 -17.39 13.35
N ARG A 600 -39.67 -16.72 12.83
CA ARG A 600 -40.85 -17.37 12.23
C ARG A 600 -40.62 -17.84 10.79
N LYS A 601 -39.52 -17.45 10.14
CA LYS A 601 -39.11 -17.99 8.82
C LYS A 601 -38.46 -19.38 8.92
N ILE A 602 -38.19 -19.88 10.13
CA ILE A 602 -37.60 -21.20 10.40
C ILE A 602 -38.71 -22.11 10.90
N ASP A 603 -39.11 -23.10 10.09
CA ASP A 603 -40.28 -23.96 10.36
C ASP A 603 -40.17 -24.78 11.67
N ASP A 604 -38.95 -25.09 12.13
CA ASP A 604 -38.65 -25.74 13.42
C ASP A 604 -37.63 -24.90 14.23
N PHE A 605 -38.06 -23.76 14.78
CA PHE A 605 -37.18 -22.91 15.60
C PHE A 605 -36.89 -23.47 17.01
N ASP A 606 -35.93 -24.41 17.10
CA ASP A 606 -35.44 -24.94 18.38
C ASP A 606 -34.44 -23.99 19.07
N ILE A 607 -34.85 -23.43 20.21
CA ILE A 607 -34.00 -22.62 21.10
C ILE A 607 -32.77 -23.42 21.57
N GLN A 608 -32.89 -24.74 21.76
CA GLN A 608 -31.78 -25.61 22.14
C GLN A 608 -30.80 -25.84 20.99
N LEU A 609 -31.22 -25.70 19.73
CA LEU A 609 -30.34 -25.72 18.56
C LEU A 609 -29.54 -24.42 18.49
N LEU A 610 -30.20 -23.28 18.67
CA LEU A 610 -29.52 -21.98 18.72
C LEU A 610 -28.51 -21.89 19.88
N GLN A 611 -28.83 -22.47 21.04
CA GLN A 611 -27.88 -22.67 22.15
C GLN A 611 -26.70 -23.55 21.73
N ARG A 612 -26.95 -24.73 21.12
CA ARG A 612 -25.90 -25.64 20.65
C ARG A 612 -24.97 -24.96 19.64
N CYS A 613 -25.49 -24.10 18.76
CA CYS A 613 -24.69 -23.29 17.84
C CYS A 613 -23.77 -22.32 18.60
N LEU A 614 -24.27 -21.58 19.59
CA LEU A 614 -23.43 -20.68 20.39
C LEU A 614 -22.37 -21.44 21.21
N ASP A 615 -22.73 -22.61 21.77
CA ASP A 615 -21.76 -23.52 22.42
C ASP A 615 -20.66 -23.94 21.42
N GLN A 616 -21.00 -24.24 20.15
CA GLN A 616 -19.99 -24.57 19.12
C GLN A 616 -19.12 -23.37 18.75
N PHE A 617 -19.71 -22.18 18.61
CA PHE A 617 -18.98 -20.95 18.25
C PHE A 617 -17.87 -20.64 19.28
N PHE A 618 -18.21 -20.65 20.57
CA PHE A 618 -17.22 -20.41 21.62
C PHE A 618 -16.21 -21.56 21.76
N SER A 619 -16.60 -22.81 21.48
CA SER A 619 -15.71 -23.98 21.57
C SER A 619 -14.76 -24.16 20.37
N HIS A 620 -15.10 -23.65 19.17
CA HIS A 620 -14.35 -23.95 17.94
C HIS A 620 -13.99 -22.74 17.06
N PHE A 621 -14.51 -21.54 17.35
CA PHE A 621 -14.11 -20.32 16.62
C PHE A 621 -13.44 -19.29 17.53
N ASN A 622 -14.06 -18.93 18.67
CA ASN A 622 -13.49 -17.90 19.55
C ASN A 622 -12.15 -18.32 20.20
N ILE A 623 -11.81 -19.61 20.24
CA ILE A 623 -10.50 -20.06 20.72
C ILE A 623 -9.37 -19.63 19.76
N TYR A 624 -9.58 -19.75 18.44
CA TYR A 624 -8.56 -19.43 17.43
C TYR A 624 -8.64 -17.98 16.96
N THR A 625 -9.82 -17.36 17.09
CA THR A 625 -10.07 -15.94 16.82
C THR A 625 -10.70 -15.29 18.07
N PRO A 626 -9.90 -15.04 19.13
CA PRO A 626 -10.38 -14.55 20.43
C PRO A 626 -10.72 -13.05 20.41
N ILE A 627 -11.79 -12.71 19.68
CA ILE A 627 -12.32 -11.34 19.58
C ILE A 627 -13.42 -11.04 20.60
N PHE A 628 -13.89 -12.04 21.36
CA PHE A 628 -14.81 -11.88 22.49
C PHE A 628 -14.17 -12.32 23.80
N HIS A 629 -14.22 -11.45 24.81
CA HIS A 629 -13.81 -11.73 26.18
C HIS A 629 -14.89 -12.56 26.87
N VAL A 630 -14.73 -13.90 26.89
CA VAL A 630 -15.77 -14.83 27.34
C VAL A 630 -16.27 -14.54 28.77
N PRO A 631 -15.43 -14.20 29.77
CA PRO A 631 -15.91 -13.97 31.14
C PRO A 631 -16.84 -12.77 31.34
N THR A 632 -16.85 -11.79 30.42
CA THR A 632 -17.78 -10.64 30.47
C THR A 632 -18.84 -10.66 29.37
N PHE A 633 -18.87 -11.69 28.51
CA PHE A 633 -19.85 -11.80 27.44
C PHE A 633 -21.27 -12.03 28.01
N ASN A 634 -22.19 -11.10 27.73
CA ASN A 634 -23.56 -11.15 28.21
C ASN A 634 -24.56 -11.06 27.05
N ILE A 635 -25.16 -12.20 26.70
CA ILE A 635 -26.10 -12.33 25.58
C ILE A 635 -27.32 -11.39 25.68
N LYS A 636 -27.74 -11.00 26.90
CA LYS A 636 -28.88 -10.10 27.11
C LYS A 636 -28.61 -8.67 26.61
N THR A 637 -27.34 -8.29 26.54
CA THR A 637 -26.86 -6.99 26.05
C THR A 637 -26.25 -7.06 24.65
N THR A 638 -26.04 -8.25 24.10
CA THR A 638 -25.47 -8.44 22.76
C THR A 638 -26.54 -8.22 21.67
N PRO A 639 -26.32 -7.38 20.65
CA PRO A 639 -27.28 -7.16 19.57
C PRO A 639 -27.54 -8.41 18.72
N THR A 640 -28.79 -8.59 18.28
CA THR A 640 -29.21 -9.80 17.55
C THR A 640 -28.45 -10.10 16.26
N PRO A 641 -28.13 -9.15 15.35
CA PRO A 641 -27.31 -9.47 14.15
C PRO A 641 -25.95 -10.08 14.50
N LEU A 642 -25.34 -9.69 15.62
CA LEU A 642 -24.11 -10.31 16.11
C LEU A 642 -24.36 -11.74 16.63
N ILE A 643 -25.42 -11.95 17.41
CA ILE A 643 -25.78 -13.30 17.90
C ILE A 643 -26.05 -14.24 16.71
N LEU A 644 -26.80 -13.80 15.71
CA LEU A 644 -27.08 -14.59 14.49
C LEU A 644 -25.79 -14.92 13.72
N ALA A 645 -24.85 -13.97 13.59
CA ALA A 645 -23.55 -14.20 12.95
C ALA A 645 -22.69 -15.23 13.70
N MET A 646 -22.68 -15.20 15.04
CA MET A 646 -22.01 -16.21 15.88
C MET A 646 -22.68 -17.58 15.72
N SER A 647 -24.01 -17.63 15.74
CA SER A 647 -24.80 -18.86 15.58
C SER A 647 -24.67 -19.47 14.17
N CYS A 648 -24.51 -18.68 13.12
CA CYS A 648 -24.24 -19.14 11.76
C CYS A 648 -22.97 -20.01 11.71
N ILE A 649 -21.84 -19.46 12.18
CA ILE A 649 -20.56 -20.17 12.29
C ILE A 649 -20.70 -21.43 13.18
N GLY A 650 -21.48 -21.32 14.26
CA GLY A 650 -21.80 -22.44 15.15
C GLY A 650 -22.63 -23.56 14.49
N ALA A 651 -23.62 -23.23 13.66
CA ALA A 651 -24.45 -24.17 12.92
C ALA A 651 -23.63 -24.98 11.91
N SER A 652 -22.65 -24.33 11.27
CA SER A 652 -21.71 -25.02 10.38
C SER A 652 -20.92 -26.14 11.08
N GLN A 653 -20.54 -25.96 12.35
CA GLN A 653 -19.83 -26.99 13.14
C GLN A 653 -20.76 -28.11 13.63
N LEU A 654 -22.08 -27.86 13.69
CA LEU A 654 -23.10 -28.90 13.89
C LEU A 654 -23.46 -29.66 12.59
N SER A 655 -22.85 -29.31 11.45
CA SER A 655 -23.16 -29.82 10.11
C SER A 655 -24.49 -29.33 9.50
N GLU A 656 -25.18 -28.39 10.14
CA GLU A 656 -26.52 -27.89 9.76
C GLU A 656 -26.41 -26.80 8.67
N ARG A 657 -26.16 -27.22 7.42
CA ARG A 657 -25.87 -26.29 6.30
C ARG A 657 -27.02 -25.34 5.95
N GLU A 658 -28.26 -25.83 5.90
CA GLU A 658 -29.43 -25.01 5.56
C GLU A 658 -29.69 -23.94 6.63
N LEU A 659 -29.51 -24.29 7.91
CA LEU A 659 -29.55 -23.35 9.03
C LEU A 659 -28.39 -22.34 8.95
N CYS A 660 -27.19 -22.75 8.55
CA CYS A 660 -26.03 -21.88 8.40
C CYS A 660 -26.30 -20.73 7.42
N SER A 661 -26.76 -21.05 6.19
CA SER A 661 -27.12 -20.04 5.18
C SER A 661 -28.32 -19.17 5.61
N THR A 662 -29.36 -19.78 6.18
CA THR A 662 -30.53 -19.06 6.71
C THR A 662 -30.13 -18.03 7.78
N LEU A 663 -29.27 -18.42 8.73
CA LEU A 663 -28.74 -17.51 9.76
C LEU A 663 -27.82 -16.43 9.17
N LEU A 664 -27.03 -16.75 8.13
CA LEU A 664 -26.18 -15.78 7.43
C LEU A 664 -27.04 -14.70 6.75
N GLN A 665 -28.11 -15.08 6.05
CA GLN A 665 -29.04 -14.13 5.45
C GLN A 665 -29.74 -13.27 6.51
N MET A 666 -30.36 -13.90 7.54
CA MET A 666 -31.02 -13.18 8.63
C MET A 666 -30.10 -12.17 9.33
N ALA A 667 -28.82 -12.51 9.52
CA ALA A 667 -27.85 -11.65 10.18
C ALA A 667 -27.46 -10.43 9.31
N ASN A 668 -27.33 -10.60 7.99
CA ASN A 668 -27.12 -9.49 7.06
C ASN A 668 -28.37 -8.58 7.00
N GLU A 669 -29.57 -9.16 6.84
CA GLU A 669 -30.85 -8.42 6.84
C GLU A 669 -30.99 -7.59 8.13
N CYS A 670 -30.77 -8.19 9.30
CA CYS A 670 -30.80 -7.47 10.59
C CYS A 670 -29.76 -6.35 10.68
N LEU A 671 -28.53 -6.57 10.18
CA LEU A 671 -27.46 -5.58 10.26
C LEU A 671 -27.70 -4.38 9.36
N GLU A 672 -28.22 -4.60 8.15
CA GLU A 672 -28.51 -3.54 7.17
C GLU A 672 -29.65 -2.62 7.66
N HIS A 673 -30.71 -3.18 8.27
CA HIS A 673 -31.71 -2.39 8.99
C HIS A 673 -31.10 -1.54 10.11
N ASP A 674 -30.19 -2.11 10.91
CA ASP A 674 -29.47 -1.41 11.99
C ASP A 674 -28.48 -0.33 11.49
N GLU A 675 -28.15 -0.26 10.19
CA GLU A 675 -27.36 0.83 9.61
C GLU A 675 -28.25 1.97 9.09
N SER A 676 -29.40 1.64 8.49
CA SER A 676 -30.35 2.61 7.93
C SER A 676 -30.87 3.67 8.93
N GLY A 677 -30.90 3.34 10.22
CA GLY A 677 -31.34 4.25 11.29
C GLY A 677 -30.25 5.14 11.90
N ILE A 678 -29.00 5.12 11.39
CA ILE A 678 -27.84 5.77 12.03
C ILE A 678 -27.14 6.82 11.16
N GLU A 679 -27.35 6.83 9.84
CA GLU A 679 -26.64 7.76 8.93
C GLU A 679 -26.96 9.26 9.16
N ASP A 680 -28.07 9.59 9.82
CA ASP A 680 -28.46 10.97 10.18
C ASP A 680 -27.57 11.63 11.27
N LEU A 681 -26.64 10.91 11.90
CA LEU A 681 -25.86 11.42 13.04
C LEU A 681 -24.36 11.62 12.75
N MET A 682 -23.92 12.84 13.07
CA MET A 682 -22.56 13.39 12.93
C MET A 682 -21.40 12.44 13.31
N PRO A 683 -20.19 12.58 12.72
CA PRO A 683 -19.05 11.67 12.85
C PRO A 683 -18.34 11.64 14.22
N ALA A 684 -19.04 12.00 15.30
CA ALA A 684 -18.56 11.97 16.68
C ALA A 684 -18.95 10.69 17.45
N THR A 685 -19.71 9.78 16.84
CA THR A 685 -20.20 8.54 17.45
C THR A 685 -19.04 7.62 17.89
N PRO A 686 -19.14 6.96 19.07
CA PRO A 686 -18.26 5.85 19.42
C PRO A 686 -18.32 4.76 18.34
N LEU A 687 -17.18 4.19 17.95
CA LEU A 687 -17.19 3.02 17.07
C LEU A 687 -17.74 1.83 17.87
N LEU A 688 -18.90 1.34 17.45
CA LEU A 688 -19.53 0.16 18.02
C LEU A 688 -18.71 -1.08 17.64
N ILE A 689 -17.82 -1.52 18.53
CA ILE A 689 -16.93 -2.67 18.33
C ILE A 689 -17.73 -3.90 17.87
N TRP A 690 -18.95 -4.09 18.42
CA TRP A 690 -19.87 -5.16 18.04
C TRP A 690 -20.27 -5.15 16.55
N LYS A 691 -20.40 -3.98 15.91
CA LYS A 691 -20.71 -3.89 14.47
C LYS A 691 -19.53 -4.37 13.62
N ILE A 692 -18.30 -4.02 14.02
CA ILE A 692 -17.09 -4.48 13.32
C ILE A 692 -16.91 -5.99 13.53
N GLN A 693 -17.06 -6.48 14.77
CA GLN A 693 -17.08 -7.91 15.09
C GLN A 693 -18.11 -8.67 14.23
N CYS A 694 -19.36 -8.19 14.17
CA CYS A 694 -20.42 -8.78 13.34
C CYS A 694 -20.04 -8.83 11.85
N LYS A 695 -19.60 -7.72 11.25
CA LYS A 695 -19.16 -7.69 9.84
C LYS A 695 -18.00 -8.64 9.54
N VAL A 696 -17.06 -8.80 10.48
CA VAL A 696 -15.94 -9.73 10.37
C VAL A 696 -16.40 -11.18 10.44
N LEU A 697 -17.33 -11.52 11.35
CA LEU A 697 -17.93 -12.86 11.39
C LEU A 697 -18.74 -13.18 10.13
N LEU A 698 -19.53 -12.23 9.61
CA LEU A 698 -20.34 -12.43 8.40
C LEU A 698 -19.49 -12.64 7.15
N ILE A 699 -18.36 -11.95 7.02
CA ILE A 699 -17.43 -12.14 5.90
C ILE A 699 -16.64 -13.44 6.05
N TYR A 700 -16.25 -13.85 7.27
CA TYR A 700 -15.70 -15.20 7.48
C TYR A 700 -16.71 -16.29 7.09
N ALA A 701 -17.96 -16.16 7.56
CA ALA A 701 -19.04 -17.09 7.28
C ALA A 701 -19.32 -17.22 5.78
N GLY A 702 -19.60 -16.10 5.09
CA GLY A 702 -19.88 -16.11 3.66
C GLY A 702 -18.72 -16.65 2.82
N VAL A 703 -17.47 -16.22 3.09
CA VAL A 703 -16.34 -16.55 2.21
C VAL A 703 -15.72 -17.93 2.45
N PHE A 704 -15.80 -18.50 3.65
CA PHE A 704 -15.24 -19.83 3.93
C PHE A 704 -16.30 -20.91 4.15
N LEU A 705 -17.49 -20.55 4.64
CA LEU A 705 -18.56 -21.50 4.96
C LEU A 705 -19.72 -21.48 3.93
N GLY A 706 -19.98 -20.32 3.32
CA GLY A 706 -21.03 -20.16 2.32
C GLY A 706 -20.77 -20.86 0.98
N ASP A 707 -21.79 -20.91 0.13
CA ASP A 707 -21.67 -21.33 -1.26
C ASP A 707 -20.85 -20.30 -2.10
N PRO A 708 -20.49 -20.58 -3.37
CA PRO A 708 -19.70 -19.64 -4.16
C PRO A 708 -20.36 -18.28 -4.41
N ASN A 709 -21.69 -18.20 -4.40
CA ASN A 709 -22.44 -16.97 -4.57
C ASN A 709 -22.42 -16.15 -3.27
N GLU A 710 -22.64 -16.80 -2.13
CA GLU A 710 -22.47 -16.21 -0.79
C GLU A 710 -21.02 -15.73 -0.58
N ALA A 711 -20.04 -16.50 -1.04
CA ALA A 711 -18.62 -16.15 -0.98
C ALA A 711 -18.29 -14.97 -1.89
N ALA A 712 -18.81 -14.92 -3.11
CA ALA A 712 -18.64 -13.78 -4.02
C ALA A 712 -19.25 -12.49 -3.43
N ALA A 713 -20.49 -12.55 -2.93
CA ALA A 713 -21.17 -11.42 -2.31
C ALA A 713 -20.45 -10.93 -1.03
N ALA A 714 -19.91 -11.86 -0.23
CA ALA A 714 -19.09 -11.50 0.93
C ALA A 714 -17.70 -10.96 0.53
N ILE A 715 -17.14 -11.38 -0.62
CA ILE A 715 -15.90 -10.82 -1.19
C ILE A 715 -16.10 -9.36 -1.65
N GLU A 716 -17.22 -9.02 -2.30
CA GLU A 716 -17.53 -7.61 -2.64
C GLU A 716 -17.59 -6.72 -1.39
N ARG A 717 -18.12 -7.25 -0.28
CA ARG A 717 -18.21 -6.55 1.01
C ARG A 717 -16.85 -6.32 1.70
N ILE A 718 -15.75 -6.98 1.28
CA ILE A 718 -14.41 -6.80 1.88
C ILE A 718 -13.93 -5.34 1.88
N GLY A 719 -14.34 -4.53 0.91
CA GLY A 719 -13.99 -3.10 0.84
C GLY A 719 -14.36 -2.33 2.12
N THR A 720 -15.39 -2.76 2.86
CA THR A 720 -15.75 -2.17 4.15
C THR A 720 -14.75 -2.54 5.25
N ILE A 721 -14.27 -3.78 5.32
CA ILE A 721 -13.28 -4.23 6.32
C ILE A 721 -12.03 -3.35 6.29
N HIS A 722 -11.49 -3.04 5.10
CA HIS A 722 -10.31 -2.18 4.98
C HIS A 722 -10.54 -0.77 5.54
N ARG A 723 -11.72 -0.20 5.30
CA ARG A 723 -12.14 1.12 5.82
C ARG A 723 -12.24 1.08 7.35
N GLU A 724 -12.95 0.11 7.91
CA GLU A 724 -13.09 -0.04 9.36
C GLU A 724 -11.75 -0.28 10.04
N PHE A 725 -10.86 -1.10 9.44
CA PHE A 725 -9.51 -1.35 9.94
C PHE A 725 -8.71 -0.06 10.08
N ILE A 726 -8.68 0.78 9.04
CA ILE A 726 -7.95 2.06 9.08
C ILE A 726 -8.55 3.00 10.13
N GLN A 727 -9.88 3.11 10.19
CA GLN A 727 -10.55 4.00 11.13
C GLN A 727 -10.35 3.58 12.60
N HIS A 728 -10.46 2.28 12.91
CA HIS A 728 -10.31 1.78 14.27
C HIS A 728 -8.85 1.81 14.72
N LYS A 729 -7.91 1.37 13.86
CA LYS A 729 -6.47 1.49 14.12
C LYS A 729 -6.05 2.95 14.38
N ALA A 730 -6.62 3.92 13.66
CA ALA A 730 -6.31 5.34 13.86
C ALA A 730 -6.76 5.89 15.23
N ARG A 731 -7.71 5.23 15.92
CA ARG A 731 -8.15 5.61 17.27
C ARG A 731 -7.28 5.00 18.38
N LEU A 732 -6.57 3.89 18.12
CA LEU A 732 -5.60 3.31 19.06
C LEU A 732 -4.35 4.21 19.17
N SER A 733 -4.37 5.11 20.16
CA SER A 733 -3.30 6.06 20.46
C SER A 733 -2.74 5.86 21.87
N SER A 734 -1.48 6.26 22.10
CA SER A 734 -0.83 6.13 23.41
C SER A 734 -1.55 6.87 24.54
N LYS A 735 -2.30 7.93 24.24
CA LYS A 735 -3.17 8.61 25.22
C LYS A 735 -4.31 7.68 25.67
N ILE A 736 -5.03 7.11 24.69
CA ILE A 736 -6.13 6.16 24.96
C ILE A 736 -5.62 4.90 25.65
N ARG A 737 -4.38 4.47 25.39
CA ARG A 737 -3.78 3.35 26.13
C ARG A 737 -3.56 3.64 27.61
N HIS A 738 -3.06 4.83 27.98
CA HIS A 738 -2.95 5.22 29.38
C HIS A 738 -4.31 5.38 30.07
N GLU A 739 -5.36 5.68 29.31
CA GLU A 739 -6.74 5.72 29.79
C GLU A 739 -7.33 4.29 29.91
N ALA A 740 -6.94 3.37 29.02
CA ALA A 740 -7.31 1.95 29.06
C ALA A 740 -6.68 1.18 30.23
N GLU A 741 -5.39 1.42 30.53
CA GLU A 741 -4.65 0.84 31.66
C GLU A 741 -5.18 1.30 33.05
N SER A 742 -6.30 2.03 33.14
CA SER A 742 -6.86 2.58 34.40
C SER A 742 -7.91 1.71 35.10
N SER A 743 -8.57 0.78 34.38
CA SER A 743 -9.54 -0.19 34.92
C SER A 743 -9.58 -1.45 34.07
N TRP A 744 -10.05 -2.58 34.62
CA TRP A 744 -10.16 -3.83 33.87
C TRP A 744 -11.12 -3.72 32.69
N ALA A 745 -12.27 -3.07 32.86
CA ALA A 745 -13.25 -2.86 31.79
C ALA A 745 -12.66 -2.06 30.61
N THR A 746 -11.96 -0.95 30.89
CA THR A 746 -11.33 -0.14 29.83
C THR A 746 -10.13 -0.84 29.18
N TRP A 747 -9.47 -1.77 29.88
CA TRP A 747 -8.46 -2.63 29.29
C TRP A 747 -9.08 -3.69 28.38
N ILE A 748 -10.21 -4.31 28.75
CA ILE A 748 -10.95 -5.26 27.90
C ILE A 748 -11.35 -4.62 26.57
N ASP A 749 -11.89 -3.38 26.57
CA ASP A 749 -12.25 -2.68 25.33
C ASP A 749 -11.04 -2.42 24.40
N TYR A 750 -9.87 -2.12 25.00
CA TYR A 750 -8.62 -1.88 24.29
C TYR A 750 -8.00 -3.16 23.73
N GLU A 751 -7.96 -4.23 24.54
CA GLU A 751 -7.46 -5.54 24.14
C GLU A 751 -8.37 -6.19 23.10
N SER A 752 -9.70 -6.09 23.26
CA SER A 752 -10.70 -6.46 22.23
C SER A 752 -10.42 -5.74 20.90
N SER A 753 -10.05 -4.46 20.96
CA SER A 753 -9.73 -3.65 19.78
C SER A 753 -8.42 -4.08 19.10
N LYS A 754 -7.37 -4.41 19.87
CA LYS A 754 -6.13 -5.00 19.31
C LYS A 754 -6.41 -6.37 18.68
N ARG A 755 -7.14 -7.24 19.39
CA ARG A 755 -7.47 -8.61 18.96
C ARG A 755 -8.36 -8.62 17.71
N LEU A 756 -9.34 -7.73 17.62
CA LEU A 756 -10.19 -7.57 16.43
C LEU A 756 -9.40 -7.13 15.19
N LEU A 757 -8.48 -6.16 15.32
CA LEU A 757 -7.62 -5.75 14.20
C LEU A 757 -6.68 -6.89 13.76
N CYS A 758 -6.18 -7.70 14.70
CA CYS A 758 -5.42 -8.90 14.39
C CYS A 758 -6.26 -9.94 13.65
N ALA A 759 -7.50 -10.20 14.08
CA ALA A 759 -8.43 -11.11 13.40
C ALA A 759 -8.78 -10.64 11.98
N MET A 760 -8.99 -9.33 11.77
CA MET A 760 -9.19 -8.75 10.45
C MET A 760 -8.00 -9.01 9.52
N PHE A 761 -6.75 -8.91 10.04
CA PHE A 761 -5.55 -9.26 9.27
C PHE A 761 -5.44 -10.76 8.99
N VAL A 762 -5.72 -11.63 9.98
CA VAL A 762 -5.74 -13.10 9.79
C VAL A 762 -6.72 -13.46 8.67
N ILE A 763 -7.96 -12.96 8.73
CA ILE A 763 -8.99 -13.18 7.69
C ILE A 763 -8.56 -12.60 6.34
N SER A 764 -7.98 -11.38 6.31
CA SER A 764 -7.40 -10.79 5.09
C SER A 764 -6.33 -11.67 4.46
N SER A 765 -5.52 -12.37 5.25
CA SER A 765 -4.45 -13.25 4.77
C SER A 765 -4.97 -14.65 4.41
N LEU A 766 -6.05 -15.12 5.06
CA LEU A 766 -6.75 -16.35 4.70
C LEU A 766 -7.39 -16.24 3.33
N LEU A 767 -7.90 -15.08 2.92
CA LEU A 767 -8.40 -14.84 1.56
C LEU A 767 -7.31 -15.09 0.50
N THR A 768 -6.12 -14.54 0.71
CA THR A 768 -4.93 -14.81 -0.13
C THR A 768 -4.50 -16.28 -0.05
N THR A 769 -4.64 -16.90 1.12
CA THR A 769 -4.19 -18.28 1.35
C THR A 769 -5.16 -19.30 0.71
N VAL A 770 -6.47 -19.08 0.78
CA VAL A 770 -7.48 -19.94 0.14
C VAL A 770 -7.63 -19.65 -1.35
N TYR A 771 -7.74 -18.38 -1.77
CA TYR A 771 -8.20 -18.00 -3.12
C TYR A 771 -7.15 -17.28 -3.98
N ASP A 772 -5.94 -17.02 -3.46
CA ASP A 772 -4.88 -16.21 -4.09
C ASP A 772 -5.26 -14.73 -4.39
N ILE A 773 -6.41 -14.28 -3.89
CA ILE A 773 -6.85 -12.88 -3.90
C ILE A 773 -5.87 -12.02 -3.09
N ALA A 774 -5.44 -10.87 -3.62
CA ALA A 774 -4.50 -9.99 -2.93
C ALA A 774 -5.04 -9.54 -1.54
N PRO A 775 -4.20 -9.52 -0.48
CA PRO A 775 -4.67 -9.26 0.88
C PRO A 775 -5.18 -7.83 1.03
N CYS A 776 -6.42 -7.68 1.49
CA CYS A 776 -7.06 -6.38 1.65
C CYS A 776 -6.41 -5.51 2.74
N ILE A 777 -5.73 -6.09 3.74
CA ILE A 777 -4.91 -5.38 4.72
C ILE A 777 -3.44 -5.70 4.45
N SER A 778 -2.65 -4.67 4.16
CA SER A 778 -1.24 -4.82 3.82
C SER A 778 -0.39 -5.13 5.05
N MET A 779 0.70 -5.88 4.86
CA MET A 779 1.66 -6.19 5.93
C MET A 779 2.21 -4.93 6.62
N SER A 780 2.42 -3.84 5.86
CA SER A 780 2.90 -2.56 6.42
C SER A 780 1.90 -1.93 7.39
N GLN A 781 0.60 -2.19 7.25
CA GLN A 781 -0.42 -1.75 8.20
C GLN A 781 -0.39 -2.57 9.50
N LEU A 782 0.00 -3.85 9.46
CA LEU A 782 0.19 -4.67 10.67
C LEU A 782 1.43 -4.24 11.47
N LEU A 783 2.55 -3.90 10.80
CA LEU A 783 3.83 -3.57 11.47
C LEU A 783 3.69 -2.49 12.56
N GLU A 784 2.81 -1.51 12.40
CA GLU A 784 2.59 -0.44 13.37
C GLU A 784 1.65 -0.81 14.55
N LEU A 785 0.96 -1.95 14.51
CA LEU A 785 -0.02 -2.36 15.52
C LEU A 785 0.68 -2.88 16.78
N GLU A 786 0.14 -2.55 17.96
CA GLU A 786 0.60 -3.13 19.24
C GLU A 786 0.20 -4.60 19.36
N ILE A 787 1.04 -5.40 20.00
CA ILE A 787 0.82 -6.85 20.17
C ILE A 787 -0.31 -7.13 21.19
N PRO A 788 -1.22 -8.09 20.95
CA PRO A 788 -2.17 -8.61 21.93
C PRO A 788 -1.49 -9.18 23.19
N ASP A 789 -2.03 -8.89 24.37
CA ASP A 789 -1.50 -9.43 25.64
C ASP A 789 -1.82 -10.94 25.79
N GLN A 790 -1.12 -11.65 26.70
CA GLN A 790 -1.17 -13.12 26.81
C GLN A 790 -2.53 -13.66 27.26
N GLU A 791 -2.87 -14.86 26.78
CA GLU A 791 -4.17 -15.53 26.97
C GLU A 791 -4.58 -15.64 28.46
N PHE A 792 -3.65 -15.97 29.36
CA PHE A 792 -3.94 -16.03 30.80
C PHE A 792 -4.29 -14.68 31.45
N LEU A 793 -4.04 -13.53 30.79
CA LEU A 793 -4.54 -12.21 31.20
C LEU A 793 -5.92 -11.90 30.59
N TRP A 794 -6.24 -12.53 29.45
CA TRP A 794 -7.46 -12.33 28.67
C TRP A 794 -8.62 -13.20 29.15
N ASP A 795 -8.37 -14.41 29.65
CA ASP A 795 -9.41 -15.33 30.12
C ASP A 795 -9.69 -15.20 31.63
N VAL A 796 -9.23 -14.12 32.26
CA VAL A 796 -9.39 -13.86 33.69
C VAL A 796 -10.87 -13.55 34.03
N PRO A 797 -11.46 -14.18 35.07
CA PRO A 797 -12.87 -13.97 35.40
C PRO A 797 -13.18 -12.68 36.18
N ASP A 798 -12.19 -12.05 36.82
CA ASP A 798 -12.43 -10.91 37.70
C ASP A 798 -11.27 -9.87 37.74
N GLU A 799 -11.65 -8.60 37.94
CA GLU A 799 -10.73 -7.45 38.00
C GLU A 799 -9.65 -7.56 39.09
N ARG A 800 -9.90 -8.29 40.19
CA ARG A 800 -8.92 -8.44 41.26
C ARG A 800 -7.82 -9.39 40.85
N THR A 801 -8.16 -10.57 40.33
CA THR A 801 -7.19 -11.53 39.76
C THR A 801 -6.38 -10.89 38.63
N TRP A 802 -7.04 -10.12 37.76
CA TRP A 802 -6.37 -9.35 36.70
C TRP A 802 -5.40 -8.31 37.29
N SER A 803 -5.81 -7.57 38.31
CA SER A 803 -4.98 -6.56 39.00
C SER A 803 -3.80 -7.18 39.75
N GLU A 804 -3.91 -8.41 40.23
CA GLU A 804 -2.82 -9.16 40.88
C GLU A 804 -1.84 -9.70 39.80
N LEU A 805 -2.34 -10.30 38.71
CA LEU A 805 -1.52 -10.78 37.59
C LEU A 805 -0.77 -9.66 36.87
N MET A 806 -1.41 -8.50 36.63
CA MET A 806 -0.82 -7.29 36.01
C MET A 806 0.29 -6.63 36.85
N ARG A 807 0.49 -7.06 38.11
CA ARG A 807 1.61 -6.65 38.98
C ARG A 807 2.73 -7.68 39.03
N CYS A 808 2.42 -8.95 38.78
CA CYS A 808 3.39 -10.06 38.81
C CYS A 808 4.05 -10.33 37.46
N HIS A 809 3.35 -10.05 36.35
CA HIS A 809 3.87 -10.19 34.99
C HIS A 809 4.26 -8.83 34.38
N GLU A 810 5.26 -8.81 33.50
CA GLU A 810 5.66 -7.65 32.70
C GLU A 810 5.22 -7.86 31.24
N PRO A 811 4.06 -7.33 30.81
CA PRO A 811 3.55 -7.52 29.44
C PRO A 811 4.41 -6.83 28.39
N LEU A 812 4.19 -7.14 27.12
CA LEU A 812 4.87 -6.51 25.97
C LEU A 812 4.30 -5.10 25.68
N ARG A 813 4.32 -4.22 26.70
CA ARG A 813 3.58 -2.95 26.84
C ARG A 813 3.92 -1.88 25.78
N GLY A 814 3.44 -2.07 24.57
CA GLY A 814 3.62 -1.16 23.43
C GLY A 814 4.62 -1.64 22.40
N SER A 815 5.13 -2.87 22.56
CA SER A 815 5.84 -3.57 21.51
C SER A 815 4.91 -3.79 20.33
N LYS A 816 5.44 -3.63 19.12
CA LYS A 816 4.69 -3.71 17.87
C LYS A 816 5.10 -4.92 17.07
N PHE A 817 4.25 -5.37 16.16
CA PHE A 817 4.60 -6.48 15.25
C PHE A 817 5.87 -6.20 14.44
N ASN A 818 6.20 -4.93 14.16
CA ASN A 818 7.50 -4.54 13.58
C ASN A 818 8.71 -5.06 14.36
N ASP A 819 8.66 -5.06 15.70
CA ASP A 819 9.82 -5.31 16.56
C ASP A 819 10.23 -6.79 16.54
N ILE A 820 9.33 -7.68 16.11
CA ILE A 820 9.56 -9.11 15.88
C ILE A 820 9.70 -9.40 14.38
N LEU A 821 8.80 -8.88 13.53
CA LEU A 821 8.81 -9.19 12.09
C LEU A 821 10.02 -8.60 11.37
N SER A 822 10.53 -7.42 11.73
CA SER A 822 11.70 -6.84 11.06
C SER A 822 12.96 -7.70 11.28
N PRO A 823 13.33 -8.11 12.51
CA PRO A 823 14.42 -9.08 12.73
C PRO A 823 14.22 -10.43 12.01
N LEU A 824 13.00 -10.98 12.02
CA LEU A 824 12.70 -12.23 11.31
C LEU A 824 12.91 -12.11 9.78
N ILE A 825 12.43 -11.03 9.16
CA ILE A 825 12.56 -10.76 7.72
C ILE A 825 14.03 -10.54 7.34
N TYR A 826 14.71 -9.61 8.01
CA TYR A 826 16.05 -9.17 7.61
C TYR A 826 17.22 -9.98 8.21
N GLY A 827 16.93 -10.97 9.06
CA GLY A 827 17.96 -11.85 9.64
C GLY A 827 18.86 -11.16 10.66
N GLN A 828 18.34 -10.18 11.40
CA GLN A 828 19.10 -9.48 12.43
C GLN A 828 19.04 -10.25 13.75
N GLU A 829 20.09 -11.03 14.04
CA GLU A 829 20.25 -11.65 15.35
C GLU A 829 20.31 -10.59 16.45
N THR A 830 19.40 -10.69 17.41
CA THR A 830 19.40 -9.87 18.62
C THR A 830 18.92 -10.71 19.79
N HIS A 831 19.65 -10.66 20.92
CA HIS A 831 19.24 -11.31 22.18
C HIS A 831 17.90 -10.79 22.74
N ALA A 832 17.33 -9.74 22.13
CA ALA A 832 15.98 -9.27 22.41
C ALA A 832 14.89 -10.26 21.94
N MET A 833 15.14 -11.05 20.89
CA MET A 833 14.16 -12.00 20.33
C MET A 833 13.73 -13.08 21.33
N ASP A 834 14.66 -13.59 22.14
CA ASP A 834 14.33 -14.61 23.15
C ASP A 834 13.35 -14.03 24.20
N GLY A 835 13.59 -12.79 24.65
CA GLY A 835 12.71 -12.03 25.55
C GLY A 835 11.39 -11.56 24.94
N TYR A 836 11.15 -11.82 23.65
CA TYR A 836 9.83 -11.73 23.01
C TYR A 836 9.14 -13.09 22.96
N ALA A 837 9.86 -14.15 22.58
CA ALA A 837 9.30 -15.52 22.51
C ALA A 837 8.73 -15.99 23.86
N THR A 838 9.31 -15.56 24.99
CA THR A 838 8.85 -15.90 26.35
C THR A 838 7.55 -15.20 26.77
N ARG A 839 7.14 -14.12 26.11
CA ARG A 839 6.03 -13.22 26.54
C ARG A 839 5.00 -12.95 25.45
N LEU A 840 5.10 -13.65 24.33
CA LEU A 840 4.14 -13.57 23.23
C LEU A 840 2.82 -14.24 23.62
N SER A 841 1.72 -13.78 23.04
CA SER A 841 0.42 -14.45 23.08
C SER A 841 0.32 -15.49 21.97
N ASN A 842 -0.34 -16.62 22.22
CA ASN A 842 -0.53 -17.69 21.24
C ASN A 842 -1.28 -17.16 19.99
N PHE A 843 -2.20 -16.21 20.18
CA PHE A 843 -2.84 -15.51 19.08
C PHE A 843 -1.86 -14.61 18.28
N ALA A 844 -0.98 -13.85 18.94
CA ALA A 844 0.02 -13.04 18.24
C ALA A 844 1.07 -13.90 17.50
N ALA A 845 1.44 -15.05 18.04
CA ALA A 845 2.28 -16.03 17.36
C ALA A 845 1.64 -16.52 16.05
N THR A 846 0.33 -16.77 16.07
CA THR A 846 -0.47 -17.10 14.88
C THR A 846 -0.48 -15.93 13.89
N VAL A 847 -0.77 -14.71 14.33
CA VAL A 847 -0.73 -13.49 13.48
C VAL A 847 0.64 -13.30 12.81
N ILE A 848 1.73 -13.60 13.50
CA ILE A 848 3.10 -13.58 12.95
C ILE A 848 3.29 -14.64 11.86
N ALA A 849 2.79 -15.86 12.04
CA ALA A 849 2.84 -16.91 11.02
C ALA A 849 2.08 -16.52 9.73
N HIS A 850 0.90 -15.91 9.86
CA HIS A 850 0.16 -15.32 8.74
C HIS A 850 0.95 -14.18 8.08
N ALA A 851 1.56 -13.28 8.85
CA ALA A 851 2.32 -12.15 8.33
C ALA A 851 3.59 -12.58 7.56
N VAL A 852 4.32 -13.59 8.06
CA VAL A 852 5.44 -14.21 7.35
C VAL A 852 4.96 -14.86 6.04
N THR A 853 3.85 -15.57 6.07
CA THR A 853 3.26 -16.21 4.87
C THR A 853 2.84 -15.19 3.82
N MET A 854 2.28 -14.05 4.23
CA MET A 854 2.02 -12.93 3.33
C MET A 854 3.30 -12.28 2.79
N HIS A 855 4.38 -12.21 3.57
CA HIS A 855 5.68 -11.74 3.06
C HIS A 855 6.24 -12.67 1.98
N VAL A 856 6.18 -13.98 2.21
CA VAL A 856 6.59 -15.03 1.26
C VAL A 856 5.76 -14.98 -0.03
N TRP A 857 4.44 -14.76 0.08
CA TRP A 857 3.58 -14.53 -1.08
C TRP A 857 4.01 -13.30 -1.90
N ASN A 858 4.29 -12.16 -1.23
CA ASN A 858 4.77 -10.94 -1.89
C ASN A 858 6.13 -11.15 -2.60
N ILE A 859 7.06 -11.93 -2.01
CA ILE A 859 8.31 -12.32 -2.68
C ILE A 859 8.00 -13.09 -3.97
N LYS A 860 7.09 -14.06 -3.93
CA LYS A 860 6.74 -14.86 -5.13
C LYS A 860 6.11 -14.02 -6.23
N GLN A 861 5.15 -13.14 -5.92
CA GLN A 861 4.53 -12.27 -6.94
C GLN A 861 5.53 -11.28 -7.57
N CYS A 862 6.57 -10.87 -6.83
CA CYS A 862 7.67 -10.07 -7.38
C CYS A 862 8.65 -10.88 -8.26
N SER A 863 8.71 -12.21 -8.13
CA SER A 863 9.72 -13.04 -8.81
C SER A 863 9.65 -12.99 -10.35
N PRO A 864 8.49 -13.20 -11.02
CA PRO A 864 8.40 -13.10 -12.49
C PRO A 864 8.81 -11.72 -13.01
N SER A 865 8.48 -10.67 -12.25
CA SER A 865 8.83 -9.28 -12.56
C SER A 865 10.35 -9.07 -12.61
N SER A 866 11.08 -9.60 -11.62
CA SER A 866 12.56 -9.57 -11.58
C SER A 866 13.20 -10.48 -12.64
N LEU A 867 12.62 -11.66 -12.89
CA LEU A 867 13.10 -12.60 -13.90
C LEU A 867 12.88 -12.12 -15.33
N ASN A 868 12.01 -11.14 -15.57
CA ASN A 868 11.82 -10.51 -16.88
C ASN A 868 12.78 -9.34 -17.15
N ILE A 869 13.42 -8.77 -16.12
CA ILE A 869 14.48 -7.74 -16.29
C ILE A 869 15.81 -8.37 -16.72
N ALA A 870 16.07 -9.62 -16.32
CA ALA A 870 17.30 -10.34 -16.65
C ALA A 870 17.26 -10.92 -18.08
N ASN A 871 17.98 -10.32 -19.03
CA ASN A 871 18.04 -10.82 -20.41
C ASN A 871 18.79 -12.16 -20.55
N GLU A 872 19.74 -12.48 -19.66
CA GLU A 872 20.53 -13.72 -19.73
C GLU A 872 19.96 -14.84 -18.85
N PRO A 873 19.92 -16.11 -19.34
CA PRO A 873 19.36 -17.22 -18.59
C PRO A 873 20.15 -17.54 -17.31
N HIS A 874 21.48 -17.39 -17.31
CA HIS A 874 22.29 -17.58 -16.11
C HIS A 874 21.93 -16.58 -14.99
N THR A 875 21.67 -15.32 -15.35
CA THR A 875 21.21 -14.30 -14.40
C THR A 875 19.82 -14.62 -13.85
N LYS A 876 18.90 -15.17 -14.67
CA LYS A 876 17.60 -15.66 -14.20
C LYS A 876 17.75 -16.73 -13.12
N TYR A 877 18.54 -17.78 -13.38
CA TYR A 877 18.78 -18.85 -12.41
C TYR A 877 19.45 -18.34 -11.11
N GLN A 878 20.38 -17.38 -11.20
CA GLN A 878 21.00 -16.77 -10.01
C GLN A 878 20.01 -15.96 -9.17
N LEU A 879 19.16 -15.15 -9.80
CA LEU A 879 18.12 -14.37 -9.10
C LEU A 879 17.06 -15.28 -8.46
N GLN A 880 16.62 -16.32 -9.16
CA GLN A 880 15.68 -17.32 -8.66
C GLN A 880 16.26 -18.05 -7.43
N GLY A 881 17.51 -18.52 -7.53
CA GLY A 881 18.23 -19.15 -6.43
C GLY A 881 18.39 -18.26 -5.20
N PHE A 882 18.77 -16.98 -5.38
CA PHE A 882 18.86 -16.02 -4.29
C PHE A 882 17.50 -15.80 -3.59
N SER A 883 16.42 -15.67 -4.37
CA SER A 883 15.06 -15.54 -3.84
C SER A 883 14.65 -16.76 -3.02
N TYR A 884 15.00 -17.97 -3.46
CA TYR A 884 14.78 -19.20 -2.69
C TYR A 884 15.59 -19.23 -1.39
N THR A 885 16.89 -18.96 -1.42
CA THR A 885 17.72 -18.96 -0.20
C THR A 885 17.25 -17.92 0.82
N GLN A 886 16.85 -16.72 0.38
CA GLN A 886 16.27 -15.70 1.26
C GLN A 886 14.95 -16.19 1.91
N THR A 887 14.10 -16.85 1.12
CA THR A 887 12.80 -17.37 1.57
C THR A 887 12.95 -18.55 2.53
N GLU A 888 13.89 -19.47 2.27
CA GLU A 888 14.17 -20.61 3.16
C GLU A 888 14.75 -20.11 4.48
N ALA A 889 15.65 -19.12 4.44
CA ALA A 889 16.21 -18.50 5.65
C ALA A 889 15.17 -17.74 6.48
N LEU A 890 14.16 -17.10 5.85
CA LEU A 890 13.04 -16.46 6.55
C LEU A 890 12.15 -17.49 7.25
N LEU A 891 11.66 -18.49 6.50
CA LEU A 891 10.81 -19.55 7.06
C LEU A 891 11.55 -20.33 8.15
N SER A 892 12.86 -20.57 7.96
CA SER A 892 13.78 -21.13 8.95
C SER A 892 13.76 -20.37 10.28
N ARG A 893 14.09 -19.06 10.28
CA ARG A 893 14.08 -18.24 11.51
C ARG A 893 12.71 -18.17 12.16
N SER A 894 11.65 -18.10 11.35
CA SER A 894 10.27 -18.02 11.83
C SER A 894 9.85 -19.30 12.54
N CYS A 895 10.20 -20.46 11.99
CA CYS A 895 9.98 -21.76 12.62
C CYS A 895 10.75 -21.90 13.94
N GLN A 896 12.03 -21.50 13.99
CA GLN A 896 12.80 -21.52 15.24
C GLN A 896 12.20 -20.62 16.32
N PHE A 897 11.79 -19.39 15.97
CA PHE A 897 11.19 -18.43 16.89
C PHE A 897 9.89 -18.99 17.51
N LEU A 898 9.00 -19.51 16.66
CA LEU A 898 7.75 -20.14 17.09
C LEU A 898 8.00 -21.40 17.93
N THR A 899 9.02 -22.20 17.61
CA THR A 899 9.40 -23.37 18.42
C THR A 899 9.90 -22.97 19.80
N ARG A 900 10.72 -21.92 19.93
CA ARG A 900 11.20 -21.42 21.23
C ARG A 900 10.06 -20.88 22.10
N HIS A 901 9.05 -20.27 21.48
CA HIS A 901 7.80 -19.89 22.15
C HIS A 901 7.04 -21.13 22.63
N CYS A 902 6.81 -22.12 21.77
CA CYS A 902 6.12 -23.37 22.10
C CYS A 902 6.83 -24.20 23.19
N LEU A 903 8.15 -24.28 23.18
CA LEU A 903 8.94 -25.02 24.17
C LEU A 903 8.97 -24.36 25.56
N GLN A 904 8.44 -23.13 25.70
CA GLN A 904 8.22 -22.50 27.00
C GLN A 904 6.75 -22.57 27.46
N ILE A 905 5.87 -23.18 26.66
CA ILE A 905 4.53 -23.62 27.11
C ILE A 905 4.76 -24.88 27.97
N GLY A 906 4.99 -24.64 29.27
CA GLY A 906 5.23 -25.70 30.26
C GLY A 906 3.98 -26.50 30.62
N ASP A 907 4.16 -27.46 31.52
CA ASP A 907 3.16 -28.45 31.98
C ASP A 907 1.80 -27.89 32.48
N ASP A 908 1.70 -26.59 32.76
CA ASP A 908 0.54 -25.94 33.40
C ASP A 908 -0.48 -25.28 32.42
N TYR A 909 -0.24 -25.29 31.11
CA TYR A 909 -1.09 -24.59 30.11
C TYR A 909 -2.22 -25.44 29.51
N GLY A 910 -3.23 -24.78 28.94
CA GLY A 910 -4.46 -25.41 28.44
C GLY A 910 -4.32 -26.06 27.05
N SER A 911 -5.10 -27.10 26.79
CA SER A 911 -5.14 -27.80 25.48
C SER A 911 -5.51 -26.90 24.30
N SER A 912 -6.23 -25.80 24.55
CA SER A 912 -6.62 -24.77 23.58
C SER A 912 -5.44 -23.98 23.00
N ASP A 913 -4.45 -23.64 23.83
CA ASP A 913 -3.30 -22.82 23.44
C ASP A 913 -2.46 -23.49 22.36
N ILE A 914 -2.25 -24.80 22.54
CA ILE A 914 -1.51 -25.68 21.63
C ILE A 914 -2.15 -25.73 20.23
N LEU A 915 -3.49 -25.76 20.14
CA LEU A 915 -4.17 -25.79 18.84
C LEU A 915 -4.03 -24.47 18.07
N MET A 916 -4.07 -23.32 18.77
CA MET A 916 -3.86 -22.03 18.12
C MET A 916 -2.44 -21.92 17.53
N PHE A 917 -1.43 -22.39 18.27
CA PHE A 917 -0.07 -22.53 17.75
C PHE A 917 0.02 -23.43 16.49
N LEU A 918 -0.68 -24.57 16.48
CA LEU A 918 -0.68 -25.50 15.34
C LEU A 918 -1.29 -24.90 14.06
N ASN A 919 -2.30 -24.04 14.16
CA ASN A 919 -2.82 -23.27 13.02
C ASN A 919 -1.71 -22.42 12.36
N GLY A 920 -0.90 -21.73 13.17
CA GLY A 920 0.24 -20.94 12.68
C GLY A 920 1.28 -21.80 11.94
N VAL A 921 1.59 -23.00 12.46
CA VAL A 921 2.50 -23.95 11.79
C VAL A 921 1.90 -24.46 10.47
N ALA A 922 0.59 -24.71 10.41
CA ALA A 922 -0.10 -25.11 9.18
C ALA A 922 -0.02 -24.02 8.09
N VAL A 923 -0.22 -22.75 8.46
CA VAL A 923 -0.12 -21.61 7.54
C VAL A 923 1.32 -21.42 7.04
N LEU A 924 2.33 -21.55 7.90
CA LEU A 924 3.73 -21.53 7.45
C LEU A 924 4.08 -22.70 6.51
N ARG A 925 3.47 -23.88 6.69
CA ARG A 925 3.61 -24.99 5.76
C ARG A 925 2.95 -24.69 4.40
N SER A 926 1.78 -24.04 4.36
CA SER A 926 1.20 -23.51 3.10
C SER A 926 2.13 -22.47 2.46
N GLY A 927 2.67 -21.54 3.26
CA GLY A 927 3.68 -20.57 2.80
C GLY A 927 4.92 -21.23 2.18
N PHE A 928 5.47 -22.27 2.81
CA PHE A 928 6.56 -23.09 2.26
C PHE A 928 6.14 -23.83 0.99
N ALA A 929 4.98 -24.50 1.00
CA ALA A 929 4.42 -25.22 -0.15
C ALA A 929 4.16 -24.30 -1.36
N ARG A 930 3.97 -23.00 -1.15
CA ARG A 930 3.80 -22.00 -2.22
C ARG A 930 5.11 -21.35 -2.65
N ALA A 931 6.04 -21.14 -1.72
CA ALA A 931 7.33 -20.48 -1.96
C ALA A 931 8.17 -21.15 -3.05
N PHE A 932 8.29 -22.48 -3.00
CA PHE A 932 9.29 -23.24 -3.76
C PHE A 932 8.69 -24.04 -4.93
N THR A 933 7.44 -23.75 -5.32
CA THR A 933 6.68 -24.56 -6.27
C THR A 933 6.31 -23.76 -7.52
N ASP A 934 7.22 -23.72 -8.49
CA ASP A 934 6.98 -23.12 -9.81
C ASP A 934 6.26 -24.11 -10.77
N ILE A 935 5.76 -25.23 -10.24
CA ILE A 935 5.24 -26.40 -10.96
C ILE A 935 3.80 -26.16 -11.44
N GLY A 936 3.63 -25.18 -12.33
CA GLY A 936 2.40 -24.81 -13.01
C GLY A 936 1.24 -24.55 -12.05
N ILE A 937 1.17 -23.33 -11.51
CA ILE A 937 0.25 -22.90 -10.45
C ILE A 937 -1.21 -23.33 -10.74
N PHE A 938 -1.84 -24.02 -9.78
CA PHE A 938 -3.28 -24.24 -9.81
C PHE A 938 -4.00 -22.93 -9.47
N ASP A 939 -4.89 -22.47 -10.34
CA ASP A 939 -5.67 -21.26 -10.12
C ASP A 939 -6.69 -21.48 -8.98
N ARG A 940 -6.44 -20.84 -7.83
CA ARG A 940 -7.33 -20.96 -6.66
C ARG A 940 -8.57 -20.07 -6.74
N ALA A 941 -8.67 -19.13 -7.69
CA ALA A 941 -9.90 -18.38 -7.92
C ALA A 941 -11.06 -19.31 -8.32
N LEU A 942 -10.75 -20.47 -8.93
CA LEU A 942 -11.71 -21.50 -9.31
C LEU A 942 -12.44 -22.16 -8.12
N LEU A 943 -11.95 -22.02 -6.89
CA LEU A 943 -12.71 -22.43 -5.70
C LEU A 943 -13.99 -21.57 -5.53
N LEU A 944 -14.04 -20.40 -6.18
CA LEU A 944 -15.22 -19.53 -6.29
C LEU A 944 -16.04 -19.76 -7.58
N SER A 945 -15.59 -20.61 -8.52
CA SER A 945 -16.42 -20.92 -9.69
C SER A 945 -17.53 -21.89 -9.30
N SER A 946 -18.76 -21.51 -9.63
CA SER A 946 -19.94 -22.39 -9.59
C SER A 946 -19.91 -23.42 -10.72
N GLU A 947 -19.25 -23.13 -11.85
CA GLU A 947 -19.32 -23.88 -13.09
C GLU A 947 -18.36 -25.09 -13.13
N THR A 948 -18.92 -26.27 -13.42
CA THR A 948 -18.16 -27.53 -13.55
C THR A 948 -17.13 -27.49 -14.68
N LEU A 949 -17.44 -26.79 -15.79
CA LEU A 949 -16.59 -26.77 -16.97
C LEU A 949 -15.24 -26.06 -16.72
N ASP A 950 -15.25 -24.96 -15.96
CA ASP A 950 -14.04 -24.20 -15.61
C ASP A 950 -13.09 -25.06 -14.77
N VAL A 951 -13.63 -25.67 -13.71
CA VAL A 951 -12.87 -26.55 -12.80
C VAL A 951 -12.23 -27.70 -13.57
N VAL A 952 -12.98 -28.38 -14.45
CA VAL A 952 -12.45 -29.49 -15.26
C VAL A 952 -11.42 -29.00 -16.29
N SER A 953 -11.63 -27.82 -16.90
CA SER A 953 -10.67 -27.21 -17.83
C SER A 953 -9.33 -26.93 -17.15
N ALA A 954 -9.36 -26.34 -15.96
CA ALA A 954 -8.16 -26.03 -15.20
C ALA A 954 -7.50 -27.26 -14.57
N CYS A 955 -8.26 -28.28 -14.15
CA CYS A 955 -7.69 -29.57 -13.74
C CYS A 955 -6.84 -30.18 -14.87
N LYS A 956 -7.30 -30.08 -16.14
CA LYS A 956 -6.53 -30.50 -17.32
C LYS A 956 -5.29 -29.63 -17.53
N GLN A 957 -5.42 -28.30 -17.51
CA GLN A 957 -4.27 -27.39 -17.63
C GLN A 957 -3.22 -27.64 -16.54
N TYR A 958 -3.64 -27.83 -15.29
CA TYR A 958 -2.76 -28.14 -14.16
C TYR A 958 -2.04 -29.49 -14.34
N ALA A 959 -2.75 -30.52 -14.82
CA ALA A 959 -2.20 -31.85 -15.06
C ALA A 959 -1.26 -31.92 -16.28
N SER A 960 -1.46 -31.07 -17.29
CA SER A 960 -0.59 -30.96 -18.46
C SER A 960 0.58 -29.98 -18.29
N ALA A 961 0.55 -29.10 -17.29
CA ALA A 961 1.64 -28.15 -17.05
C ALA A 961 2.88 -28.85 -16.45
N PRO A 962 4.10 -28.56 -16.95
CA PRO A 962 5.30 -29.33 -16.66
C PRO A 962 5.72 -29.28 -15.17
N CYS A 963 6.44 -30.33 -14.77
CA CYS A 963 7.02 -30.52 -13.44
C CYS A 963 8.52 -30.77 -13.60
N SER A 964 9.37 -30.02 -12.90
CA SER A 964 10.82 -30.14 -13.06
C SER A 964 11.37 -31.43 -12.43
N GLN A 965 12.48 -31.91 -12.99
CA GLN A 965 13.10 -33.21 -12.68
C GLN A 965 14.36 -33.04 -11.79
N ASP A 966 14.40 -31.98 -10.99
CA ASP A 966 15.54 -31.61 -10.16
C ASP A 966 15.48 -32.25 -8.76
N GLN A 967 16.65 -32.55 -8.20
CA GLN A 967 16.78 -33.11 -6.85
C GLN A 967 16.10 -32.22 -5.78
N PHE A 968 16.15 -30.90 -5.97
CA PHE A 968 15.59 -29.91 -5.05
C PHE A 968 14.06 -30.01 -4.98
N THR A 969 13.36 -30.19 -6.12
CA THR A 969 11.94 -30.55 -6.17
C THR A 969 11.64 -31.82 -5.39
N THR A 970 12.40 -32.91 -5.59
CA THR A 970 12.19 -34.16 -4.85
C THR A 970 12.44 -34.01 -3.34
N ASP A 971 13.40 -33.17 -2.93
CA ASP A 971 13.61 -32.83 -1.52
C ASP A 971 12.48 -31.95 -0.94
N ILE A 972 11.85 -31.07 -1.72
CA ILE A 972 10.64 -30.33 -1.31
C ILE A 972 9.46 -31.30 -1.16
N VAL A 973 9.27 -32.24 -2.09
CA VAL A 973 8.23 -33.28 -2.01
C VAL A 973 8.39 -34.09 -0.73
N ARG A 974 9.62 -34.51 -0.43
CA ARG A 974 9.96 -35.22 0.82
C ARG A 974 9.65 -34.39 2.08
N LYS A 975 9.99 -33.09 2.08
CA LYS A 975 9.70 -32.13 3.17
C LYS A 975 8.20 -31.83 3.36
N LEU A 976 7.38 -31.94 2.32
CA LEU A 976 5.93 -31.74 2.38
C LEU A 976 5.18 -33.04 2.73
N PHE A 977 5.62 -34.18 2.19
CA PHE A 977 5.03 -35.49 2.45
C PHE A 977 5.09 -35.88 3.92
N THR A 978 6.17 -35.53 4.64
CA THR A 978 6.23 -35.70 6.10
C THR A 978 5.08 -34.96 6.79
N GLY A 979 4.70 -33.77 6.33
CA GLY A 979 3.52 -33.04 6.82
C GLY A 979 2.17 -33.72 6.52
N LEU A 980 2.12 -34.66 5.57
CA LEU A 980 0.92 -35.43 5.17
C LEU A 980 0.81 -36.83 5.80
N LEU A 981 1.89 -37.37 6.39
CA LEU A 981 1.90 -38.70 7.01
C LEU A 981 0.87 -38.87 8.12
N TYR A 982 0.65 -37.84 8.94
CA TYR A 982 -0.34 -37.92 10.02
C TYR A 982 -1.80 -37.89 9.53
N PRO A 983 -2.23 -36.95 8.64
CA PRO A 983 -3.54 -37.04 7.96
C PRO A 983 -3.82 -38.43 7.36
N LEU A 984 -2.80 -39.03 6.71
CA LEU A 984 -2.88 -40.39 6.15
C LEU A 984 -3.10 -41.49 7.19
N TRP A 985 -2.44 -41.39 8.35
CA TRP A 985 -2.65 -42.34 9.44
C TRP A 985 -4.03 -42.20 10.07
N GLN A 986 -4.55 -40.98 10.25
CA GLN A 986 -5.86 -40.77 10.85
C GLN A 986 -6.99 -41.31 9.95
N LEU A 987 -6.86 -41.16 8.62
CA LEU A 987 -7.71 -41.81 7.61
C LEU A 987 -7.76 -43.35 7.74
N ARG A 988 -6.72 -43.98 8.31
CA ARG A 988 -6.61 -45.43 8.47
C ARG A 988 -7.19 -45.96 9.80
N LYS A 989 -7.51 -45.09 10.77
CA LYS A 989 -7.79 -45.49 12.16
C LYS A 989 -9.25 -45.34 12.61
N SER A 990 -9.91 -44.22 12.30
CA SER A 990 -11.28 -43.93 12.76
C SER A 990 -11.87 -42.72 12.01
N GLU A 991 -13.11 -42.83 11.54
CA GLU A 991 -13.85 -41.71 10.91
C GLU A 991 -14.11 -40.54 11.89
N ASN A 992 -14.23 -40.80 13.19
CA ASN A 992 -14.66 -39.77 14.15
C ASN A 992 -13.53 -38.78 14.48
N ASP A 993 -12.33 -39.27 14.69
CA ASP A 993 -11.16 -38.46 15.06
C ASP A 993 -10.49 -37.77 13.85
N ILE A 994 -10.96 -38.02 12.62
CA ILE A 994 -10.65 -37.18 11.44
C ILE A 994 -11.17 -35.74 11.62
N LYS A 995 -12.35 -35.56 12.22
CA LYS A 995 -13.06 -34.25 12.33
C LYS A 995 -12.16 -33.16 12.93
N VAL A 996 -11.39 -33.54 13.94
CA VAL A 996 -10.37 -32.75 14.64
C VAL A 996 -9.47 -31.94 13.69
N LEU A 997 -9.02 -32.59 12.62
CA LEU A 997 -7.99 -32.07 11.71
C LEU A 997 -8.51 -30.97 10.77
N ILE A 998 -9.82 -30.77 10.72
CA ILE A 998 -10.54 -30.09 9.63
C ILE A 998 -11.49 -29.01 10.17
N TRP A 999 -11.50 -28.81 11.49
CA TRP A 999 -12.31 -27.75 12.14
C TRP A 999 -11.89 -26.32 11.77
N ASN A 1000 -10.68 -26.13 11.22
CA ASN A 1000 -10.19 -24.83 10.79
C ASN A 1000 -9.57 -24.84 9.38
N ILE A 1001 -9.72 -23.72 8.67
CA ILE A 1001 -9.41 -23.58 7.24
C ILE A 1001 -7.89 -23.57 6.98
N GLU A 1002 -7.08 -23.08 7.92
CA GLU A 1002 -5.61 -23.13 7.93
C GLU A 1002 -5.06 -24.53 7.66
N HIS A 1003 -5.55 -25.53 8.39
CA HIS A 1003 -5.14 -26.93 8.21
C HIS A 1003 -5.65 -27.50 6.88
N CYS A 1004 -6.87 -27.17 6.47
CA CYS A 1004 -7.44 -27.60 5.20
C CYS A 1004 -6.59 -27.13 4.01
N VAL A 1005 -6.23 -25.84 3.95
CA VAL A 1005 -5.38 -25.28 2.89
C VAL A 1005 -3.97 -25.86 2.97
N SER A 1006 -3.39 -25.99 4.18
CA SER A 1006 -2.04 -26.54 4.35
C SER A 1006 -1.92 -27.96 3.78
N ILE A 1007 -2.96 -28.78 3.99
CA ILE A 1007 -3.05 -30.14 3.44
C ILE A 1007 -3.30 -30.09 1.92
N PHE A 1008 -4.26 -29.29 1.45
CA PHE A 1008 -4.57 -29.14 0.01
C PHE A 1008 -3.37 -28.65 -0.81
N ASP A 1009 -2.66 -27.62 -0.35
CA ASP A 1009 -1.45 -27.08 -0.99
C ASP A 1009 -0.32 -28.13 -1.04
N SER A 1010 -0.12 -28.88 0.05
CA SER A 1010 0.85 -29.97 0.11
C SER A 1010 0.47 -31.11 -0.86
N LEU A 1011 -0.84 -31.42 -0.96
CA LEU A 1011 -1.38 -32.47 -1.83
C LEU A 1011 -1.22 -32.14 -3.31
N LEU A 1012 -1.63 -30.96 -3.76
CA LEU A 1012 -1.59 -30.56 -5.17
C LEU A 1012 -0.20 -30.77 -5.79
N PHE A 1013 0.84 -30.37 -5.05
CA PHE A 1013 2.23 -30.54 -5.44
C PHE A 1013 2.66 -32.02 -5.43
N PHE A 1014 2.31 -32.74 -4.36
CA PHE A 1014 2.64 -34.15 -4.16
C PHE A 1014 2.04 -35.07 -5.24
N ILE A 1015 0.73 -34.95 -5.52
CA ILE A 1015 0.06 -35.76 -6.56
C ILE A 1015 0.58 -35.44 -7.97
N LYS A 1016 0.96 -34.18 -8.24
CA LYS A 1016 1.53 -33.79 -9.54
C LYS A 1016 2.95 -34.32 -9.75
N TRP A 1017 3.78 -34.40 -8.71
CA TRP A 1017 5.08 -35.07 -8.79
C TRP A 1017 4.96 -36.58 -9.02
N ILE A 1018 3.98 -37.25 -8.38
CA ILE A 1018 3.66 -38.66 -8.70
C ILE A 1018 3.24 -38.78 -10.17
N HIS A 1019 2.31 -37.92 -10.62
CA HIS A 1019 1.76 -37.94 -11.98
C HIS A 1019 2.83 -37.81 -13.07
N ARG A 1020 3.84 -36.95 -12.87
CA ARG A 1020 5.02 -36.85 -13.76
C ARG A 1020 5.71 -38.21 -13.91
N ILE A 1021 6.05 -38.86 -12.79
CA ILE A 1021 6.77 -40.14 -12.79
C ILE A 1021 5.94 -41.26 -13.45
N GLU A 1022 4.61 -41.18 -13.38
CA GLU A 1022 3.71 -42.14 -14.03
C GLU A 1022 3.58 -41.95 -15.57
N ILE A 1023 3.96 -40.78 -16.12
CA ILE A 1023 3.78 -40.45 -17.56
C ILE A 1023 5.09 -40.34 -18.35
N GLU A 1024 6.25 -40.10 -17.72
CA GLU A 1024 7.53 -39.88 -18.42
C GLU A 1024 8.54 -41.07 -18.42
N PRO A 1025 8.15 -42.37 -18.51
CA PRO A 1025 9.08 -43.48 -18.31
C PRO A 1025 10.07 -43.73 -19.47
N GLN A 1026 9.91 -43.06 -20.62
CA GLN A 1026 10.62 -43.42 -21.86
C GLN A 1026 12.04 -42.83 -22.01
N HIS A 1027 12.44 -41.83 -21.21
CA HIS A 1027 13.70 -41.11 -21.43
C HIS A 1027 14.66 -41.06 -20.22
N HIS A 1028 14.16 -41.18 -18.98
CA HIS A 1028 14.99 -41.04 -17.78
C HIS A 1028 14.71 -42.12 -16.74
N THR A 1029 15.78 -42.67 -16.14
CA THR A 1029 15.68 -43.66 -15.05
C THR A 1029 15.25 -42.97 -13.75
N THR A 1030 14.14 -43.42 -13.17
CA THR A 1030 13.69 -43.03 -11.82
C THR A 1030 14.81 -43.22 -10.81
N THR A 1031 15.06 -42.21 -9.98
CA THR A 1031 16.10 -42.29 -8.93
C THR A 1031 15.69 -43.26 -7.81
N PRO A 1032 16.65 -43.86 -7.08
CA PRO A 1032 16.32 -44.70 -5.93
C PRO A 1032 15.54 -43.98 -4.83
N GLN A 1033 15.66 -42.65 -4.72
CA GLN A 1033 14.93 -41.84 -3.74
C GLN A 1033 13.47 -41.62 -4.15
N GLU A 1034 13.20 -41.28 -5.41
CA GLU A 1034 11.83 -41.21 -5.96
C GLU A 1034 11.12 -42.56 -5.78
N LEU A 1035 11.80 -43.67 -6.09
CA LEU A 1035 11.22 -45.01 -6.02
C LEU A 1035 10.99 -45.48 -4.58
N ALA A 1036 11.88 -45.15 -3.64
CA ALA A 1036 11.66 -45.41 -2.21
C ALA A 1036 10.47 -44.61 -1.65
N LEU A 1037 10.33 -43.34 -2.03
CA LEU A 1037 9.16 -42.52 -1.69
C LEU A 1037 7.88 -43.15 -2.26
N MET A 1038 7.83 -43.47 -3.56
CA MET A 1038 6.66 -44.09 -4.18
C MET A 1038 6.23 -45.40 -3.52
N ASN A 1039 7.18 -46.23 -3.06
CA ASN A 1039 6.86 -47.48 -2.36
C ASN A 1039 6.28 -47.23 -0.96
N GLY A 1040 6.88 -46.33 -0.17
CA GLY A 1040 6.33 -45.97 1.15
C GLY A 1040 4.94 -45.34 1.06
N ILE A 1041 4.64 -44.63 -0.02
CA ILE A 1041 3.30 -44.07 -0.29
C ILE A 1041 2.28 -45.18 -0.55
N ARG A 1042 2.66 -46.23 -1.29
CA ARG A 1042 1.82 -47.42 -1.52
C ARG A 1042 1.54 -48.17 -0.22
N GLU A 1043 2.54 -48.40 0.63
CA GLU A 1043 2.36 -49.07 1.94
C GLU A 1043 1.43 -48.32 2.92
N VAL A 1044 1.30 -47.00 2.75
CA VAL A 1044 0.42 -46.14 3.55
C VAL A 1044 -1.01 -46.09 2.99
N ILE A 1045 -1.20 -46.10 1.67
CA ILE A 1045 -2.49 -45.86 1.00
C ILE A 1045 -3.17 -47.14 0.48
N GLU A 1046 -2.41 -48.18 0.11
CA GLU A 1046 -2.95 -49.46 -0.36
C GLU A 1046 -3.28 -50.37 0.86
N ASP A 1047 -4.44 -51.03 0.85
CA ASP A 1047 -4.64 -52.21 1.72
C ASP A 1047 -3.65 -53.28 1.25
N PRO A 1048 -2.76 -53.84 2.11
CA PRO A 1048 -1.83 -54.90 1.73
C PRO A 1048 -2.50 -56.19 1.23
N LYS A 1049 -3.84 -56.28 1.22
CA LYS A 1049 -4.63 -57.35 0.59
C LYS A 1049 -5.25 -56.99 -0.76
N ALA A 1050 -5.22 -55.72 -1.18
CA ALA A 1050 -5.69 -55.34 -2.50
C ALA A 1050 -4.81 -55.98 -3.58
N PRO A 1051 -5.38 -56.47 -4.70
CA PRO A 1051 -4.55 -56.87 -5.83
C PRO A 1051 -3.74 -55.65 -6.30
N ASN A 1052 -2.46 -55.86 -6.59
CA ASN A 1052 -1.54 -54.79 -7.00
C ASN A 1052 -1.83 -54.41 -8.47
N ASP A 1053 -2.99 -53.80 -8.69
CA ASP A 1053 -3.55 -53.52 -10.01
C ASP A 1053 -2.86 -52.31 -10.63
N ASN A 1054 -1.77 -52.63 -11.33
CA ASN A 1054 -1.01 -51.73 -12.15
C ASN A 1054 -1.85 -50.98 -13.19
N ALA A 1055 -3.13 -51.31 -13.45
CA ALA A 1055 -3.97 -50.63 -14.44
C ALA A 1055 -4.36 -49.18 -14.07
N THR A 1056 -4.27 -48.77 -12.80
CA THR A 1056 -4.74 -47.46 -12.30
C THR A 1056 -3.61 -46.55 -11.82
N SER A 1057 -3.78 -45.22 -11.99
CA SER A 1057 -2.79 -44.22 -11.55
C SER A 1057 -2.67 -44.17 -10.03
N LEU A 1058 -1.44 -44.11 -9.51
CA LEU A 1058 -1.16 -43.82 -8.11
C LEU A 1058 -1.56 -42.37 -7.78
N ALA A 1059 -1.28 -41.39 -8.64
CA ALA A 1059 -1.68 -40.00 -8.41
C ALA A 1059 -3.20 -39.84 -8.26
N ALA A 1060 -3.98 -40.51 -9.12
CA ALA A 1060 -5.44 -40.54 -9.03
C ALA A 1060 -5.94 -41.23 -7.75
N ARG A 1061 -5.29 -42.34 -7.33
CA ARG A 1061 -5.64 -43.06 -6.09
C ARG A 1061 -5.30 -42.24 -4.83
N VAL A 1062 -4.16 -41.54 -4.79
CA VAL A 1062 -3.82 -40.62 -3.70
C VAL A 1062 -4.85 -39.50 -3.59
N ALA A 1063 -5.19 -38.85 -4.70
CA ALA A 1063 -6.19 -37.79 -4.70
C ALA A 1063 -7.55 -38.26 -4.13
N ARG A 1064 -8.03 -39.44 -4.52
CA ARG A 1064 -9.27 -40.05 -3.99
C ARG A 1064 -9.16 -40.54 -2.54
N ALA A 1065 -7.97 -40.92 -2.06
CA ALA A 1065 -7.78 -41.25 -0.64
C ALA A 1065 -8.00 -40.00 0.24
N PHE A 1066 -7.57 -38.84 -0.23
CA PHE A 1066 -7.74 -37.57 0.48
C PHE A 1066 -9.11 -36.90 0.28
N THR A 1067 -9.91 -37.25 -0.72
CA THR A 1067 -11.29 -36.72 -0.82
C THR A 1067 -12.14 -37.15 0.36
N PHE A 1068 -11.89 -38.33 0.95
CA PHE A 1068 -12.52 -38.78 2.20
C PHE A 1068 -12.17 -37.90 3.40
N LEU A 1069 -10.96 -37.32 3.45
CA LEU A 1069 -10.59 -36.35 4.49
C LEU A 1069 -11.58 -35.17 4.43
N PHE A 1070 -11.78 -34.63 3.23
CA PHE A 1070 -12.71 -33.54 2.96
C PHE A 1070 -14.20 -34.00 2.81
N ASP A 1071 -14.54 -35.26 3.13
CA ASP A 1071 -15.91 -35.83 3.09
C ASP A 1071 -16.55 -35.90 4.49
N ASN A 1072 -16.21 -34.96 5.37
CA ASN A 1072 -16.99 -34.78 6.58
C ASN A 1072 -18.34 -34.14 6.22
N ARG A 1073 -19.43 -34.89 6.45
CA ARG A 1073 -20.80 -34.36 6.37
C ARG A 1073 -20.91 -33.12 7.26
N GLY A 1074 -21.06 -31.95 6.64
CA GLY A 1074 -21.06 -30.65 7.31
C GLY A 1074 -19.96 -29.70 6.87
N CYS A 1075 -18.79 -30.19 6.41
CA CYS A 1075 -17.67 -29.35 5.97
C CYS A 1075 -18.15 -28.33 4.93
N PRO A 1076 -18.02 -27.02 5.19
CA PRO A 1076 -18.76 -26.00 4.45
C PRO A 1076 -17.92 -25.39 3.31
N GLY A 1077 -18.54 -24.51 2.52
CA GLY A 1077 -17.95 -23.71 1.45
C GLY A 1077 -16.63 -24.18 0.83
N ALA A 1078 -15.56 -23.48 1.18
CA ALA A 1078 -14.22 -23.65 0.59
C ALA A 1078 -13.67 -25.08 0.69
N VAL A 1079 -13.94 -25.75 1.82
CA VAL A 1079 -13.46 -27.12 2.09
C VAL A 1079 -14.14 -28.11 1.15
N SER A 1080 -15.43 -27.92 0.88
CA SER A 1080 -16.18 -28.73 -0.08
C SER A 1080 -15.76 -28.47 -1.54
N ARG A 1081 -15.20 -27.29 -1.85
CA ARG A 1081 -14.64 -26.97 -3.17
C ARG A 1081 -13.24 -27.58 -3.38
N MET A 1082 -12.38 -27.57 -2.35
CA MET A 1082 -11.09 -28.28 -2.36
C MET A 1082 -11.26 -29.78 -2.65
N ARG A 1083 -12.24 -30.43 -1.99
CA ARG A 1083 -12.65 -31.80 -2.30
C ARG A 1083 -12.97 -32.00 -3.78
N TYR A 1084 -13.86 -31.18 -4.32
CA TYR A 1084 -14.33 -31.31 -5.70
C TYR A 1084 -13.20 -31.16 -6.73
N VAL A 1085 -12.25 -30.26 -6.47
CA VAL A 1085 -11.01 -30.13 -7.26
C VAL A 1085 -10.19 -31.42 -7.21
N LEU A 1086 -10.01 -32.05 -6.04
CA LEU A 1086 -9.27 -33.32 -5.92
C LEU A 1086 -9.99 -34.47 -6.64
N GLU A 1087 -11.33 -34.53 -6.60
CA GLU A 1087 -12.12 -35.50 -7.37
C GLU A 1087 -11.88 -35.34 -8.88
N LYS A 1088 -11.90 -34.10 -9.40
CA LYS A 1088 -11.68 -33.81 -10.83
C LYS A 1088 -10.23 -33.95 -11.29
N LEU A 1089 -9.25 -33.66 -10.44
CA LEU A 1089 -7.85 -34.03 -10.69
C LEU A 1089 -7.68 -35.55 -10.77
N ALA A 1090 -8.36 -36.32 -9.91
CA ALA A 1090 -8.30 -37.78 -9.94
C ALA A 1090 -9.03 -38.44 -11.13
N GLU A 1091 -9.94 -37.73 -11.79
CA GLU A 1091 -10.48 -38.15 -13.10
C GLU A 1091 -9.44 -37.89 -14.20
N VAL A 1092 -8.91 -36.66 -14.26
CA VAL A 1092 -7.94 -36.23 -15.29
C VAL A 1092 -6.64 -37.03 -15.27
N TYR A 1093 -6.06 -37.29 -14.10
CA TYR A 1093 -4.81 -38.07 -13.99
C TYR A 1093 -4.97 -39.52 -14.44
N GLU A 1094 -6.11 -40.14 -14.14
CA GLU A 1094 -6.43 -41.51 -14.55
C GLU A 1094 -6.60 -41.60 -16.08
N ASP A 1095 -7.25 -40.61 -16.71
CA ASP A 1095 -7.37 -40.55 -18.18
C ASP A 1095 -6.02 -40.27 -18.87
N HIS A 1096 -5.21 -39.34 -18.36
CA HIS A 1096 -3.87 -39.08 -18.89
C HIS A 1096 -2.96 -40.33 -18.78
N PHE A 1097 -3.02 -41.06 -17.67
CA PHE A 1097 -2.25 -42.30 -17.46
C PHE A 1097 -2.67 -43.42 -18.42
N ARG A 1098 -3.98 -43.54 -18.70
CA ARG A 1098 -4.51 -44.48 -19.71
C ARG A 1098 -4.06 -44.12 -21.12
N ALA A 1099 -4.06 -42.82 -21.46
CA ALA A 1099 -3.58 -42.34 -22.76
C ALA A 1099 -2.11 -42.68 -22.99
N ALA A 1100 -1.21 -42.27 -22.07
CA ALA A 1100 0.23 -42.57 -22.16
C ALA A 1100 0.51 -44.09 -22.27
N ARG A 1101 -0.29 -44.93 -21.60
CA ARG A 1101 -0.20 -46.40 -21.69
C ARG A 1101 -0.84 -47.02 -22.94
N SER A 1102 -1.66 -46.28 -23.68
CA SER A 1102 -2.15 -46.69 -25.00
C SER A 1102 -1.14 -46.36 -26.09
N GLU A 1103 -0.32 -45.31 -25.93
CA GLU A 1103 0.81 -44.98 -26.81
C GLU A 1103 2.02 -45.90 -26.61
N LEU A 1104 2.10 -46.59 -25.46
CA LEU A 1104 3.10 -47.59 -25.10
C LEU A 1104 2.76 -49.04 -25.55
N ARG A 1105 1.68 -49.25 -26.32
CA ARG A 1105 1.14 -50.59 -26.67
C ARG A 1105 0.99 -50.83 -28.16
#